data_AF-A0A358AG08-F1
#
_entry.id   AF-A0A358AG08-F1
#
_cell.length_a   1.000
_cell.length_b   1.000
_cell.length_c   1.000
_cell.angle_alpha   90.00
_cell.angle_beta   90.00
_cell.angle_gamma   90.00
#
_symmetry.space_group_name_H-M   'P 1'
#
loop_
_entity.id
_entity.type
_entity.pdbx_description
1 polymer ?
#
loop_
_entity_poly.entity_id
_entity_poly.type
_entity_poly.pdbx_seq_one_letter_code
_entity_poly.pdbx_strand_id
1 'polypeptide(L)'
;MHTDLTFFTNEKDSTLLQRFKVTLENNARFFDVLVGYFRTSGFFHLYKSLEKVEKIRILVGINADKQTHDLLSKAKEEQVAIKFSHKEAQDAFSAEVSREMEESEDNVDVELGVQKFIEFIKSGKLEIRAYPSGDIHAKVYIIRKDINKSEDYGRVITGSSNFSYSGLHDNLEFNVELKDSRDVKYALEKFEALWKDGVDISEKYVETINEKTWLNDTITPYELYLKFLYEYFKEKINEDMDSIYKDKRFLPEGFMDLEYQDEAVKDALTKLGDYGGVFLADVVGLGKTYISALLAQQLEGYTLVICPPVLTDYWQDTFRDFGIRGFEVESLGKLDKLIENGVEKYRNIFIDEAHRFRNETSQTYEKLKQICWGKRVILVSATPLNNTPFDILSQIKLFQKGHNSTIPNARDLDKLFSGLQKKLKSVDRKKIKNYLKIIKENSLTIRENILKYLMVRRTRTEVLKYFKKDLQQQRLKFPELAEPRRVYYQFDARLDKIFMRSIELIKNFRYTRYMPLLYLKNPDPQEVTGQRNLGRFMRILLVKRLESSFYAFKMTLDRFIHSYDSFIKMLDKGTIYISKQHSEKIYEALENDDLDRIIELVEQDKVQKYESGDFSKAFKDNLKEDLDILLEMKKLWDEVKADPKIAQFKSILTKDKILKENKLIIFTESKETAEYLDKNLREEFGGQVLSYSSKSSAAVRETIIDNYDPKHRNYKNDIRILITTDILAEGVNLHRSNVVINYDIPWNPTRVLQRVGRVNRVDTKFDDIYVYNFFPSLQGNNEIKLEEAAIAKIQAFHDTLGEDAQYLTEGEEITSHELFNRLNSKKLLEEGGEVEEDSELKYLSEIRDIRDNNTALYEKIKRLPKKARSAKVYPDFKEAVVTFFKKGKLRKIYIADIKEAKELDFFNAAVILKSKNMDKREKLAADFYKLLAQNKEQFKLATTEEAREFKQEGGRSNEITLVRTIKAIKKFSGFTDEDEEYLERVLKALEEGALPKQTTKTLVKEIKNENNPLKILFKFKQGIPRNFFAEGFADNPYYNTAPREVILSEYLTER
;
A
#
# COMPACT_ATOMS: atom_id res chain seq x y z
N MET A 1 -60.38 3.74 -22.79
CA MET A 1 -59.69 4.90 -23.41
C MET A 1 -59.44 4.55 -24.86
N HIS A 2 -59.79 5.43 -25.80
CA HIS A 2 -59.49 5.25 -27.22
C HIS A 2 -57.97 5.27 -27.41
N THR A 3 -57.36 4.11 -27.69
CA THR A 3 -55.90 3.96 -27.91
C THR A 3 -55.47 4.24 -29.35
N ASP A 4 -56.40 4.65 -30.22
CA ASP A 4 -56.13 4.97 -31.63
C ASP A 4 -56.13 6.49 -31.89
N LEU A 5 -55.37 7.23 -31.07
CA LEU A 5 -55.14 8.66 -31.27
C LEU A 5 -54.02 8.87 -32.31
N THR A 6 -54.17 9.91 -33.14
CA THR A 6 -53.15 10.32 -34.11
C THR A 6 -51.87 10.80 -33.43
N PHE A 7 -51.98 11.44 -32.28
CA PHE A 7 -50.87 11.83 -31.41
C PHE A 7 -50.79 10.90 -30.21
N PHE A 8 -49.58 10.47 -29.87
CA PHE A 8 -49.33 9.60 -28.74
C PHE A 8 -47.97 9.88 -28.12
N THR A 9 -47.84 9.53 -26.85
CA THR A 9 -46.62 9.67 -26.06
C THR A 9 -46.15 8.30 -25.60
N ASN A 10 -44.88 8.19 -25.22
CA ASN A 10 -44.32 6.96 -24.63
C ASN A 10 -44.75 6.75 -23.16
N GLU A 11 -46.06 6.85 -22.89
CA GLU A 11 -46.65 6.49 -21.61
C GLU A 11 -46.96 4.98 -21.54
N LYS A 12 -47.19 4.47 -20.33
CA LYS A 12 -47.48 3.05 -20.07
C LYS A 12 -48.68 2.61 -20.94
N ASP A 13 -48.45 1.64 -21.81
CA ASP A 13 -49.42 1.07 -22.78
C ASP A 13 -49.71 1.90 -24.06
N SER A 14 -48.92 2.95 -24.35
CA SER A 14 -49.00 3.73 -25.60
C SER A 14 -47.65 3.99 -26.28
N THR A 15 -46.63 3.18 -25.96
CA THR A 15 -45.27 3.40 -26.45
C THR A 15 -45.13 3.27 -27.97
N LEU A 16 -44.20 4.04 -28.55
CA LEU A 16 -43.83 3.92 -29.96
C LEU A 16 -43.40 2.49 -30.32
N LEU A 17 -42.72 1.80 -29.40
CA LEU A 17 -42.37 0.38 -29.56
C LEU A 17 -43.61 -0.50 -29.78
N GLN A 18 -44.64 -0.36 -28.95
CA GLN A 18 -45.88 -1.11 -29.09
C GLN A 18 -46.61 -0.76 -30.40
N ARG A 19 -46.62 0.53 -30.77
CA ARG A 19 -47.19 0.99 -32.04
C ARG A 19 -46.51 0.33 -33.24
N PHE A 20 -45.17 0.28 -33.24
CA PHE A 20 -44.42 -0.41 -34.28
C PHE A 20 -44.73 -1.91 -34.35
N LYS A 21 -44.81 -2.62 -33.21
CA LYS A 21 -45.15 -4.05 -33.21
C LYS A 21 -46.48 -4.32 -33.91
N VAL A 22 -47.51 -3.50 -33.63
CA VAL A 22 -48.82 -3.63 -34.27
C VAL A 22 -48.76 -3.26 -35.76
N THR A 23 -48.17 -2.11 -36.10
CA THR A 23 -48.20 -1.60 -37.48
C THR A 23 -47.31 -2.42 -38.43
N LEU A 24 -46.17 -2.92 -37.96
CA LEU A 24 -45.25 -3.75 -38.76
C LEU A 24 -45.77 -5.18 -38.96
N GLU A 25 -46.52 -5.73 -38.00
CA GLU A 25 -47.13 -7.06 -38.15
C GLU A 25 -48.37 -7.06 -39.05
N ASN A 26 -48.97 -5.88 -39.28
CA ASN A 26 -50.16 -5.70 -40.11
C ASN A 26 -49.83 -5.42 -41.59
N ASN A 27 -49.46 -6.47 -42.33
CA ASN A 27 -49.22 -6.45 -43.79
C ASN A 27 -48.18 -5.41 -44.26
N ALA A 28 -47.24 -5.01 -43.40
CA ALA A 28 -46.16 -4.12 -43.79
C ALA A 28 -45.19 -4.83 -44.74
N ARG A 29 -44.94 -4.21 -45.89
CA ARG A 29 -44.06 -4.73 -46.93
C ARG A 29 -42.70 -4.03 -46.93
N PHE A 30 -42.68 -2.72 -46.74
CA PHE A 30 -41.46 -1.92 -46.67
C PHE A 30 -41.42 -1.08 -45.38
N PHE A 31 -40.22 -0.95 -44.82
CA PHE A 31 -39.97 -0.09 -43.67
C PHE A 31 -38.75 0.80 -43.91
N ASP A 32 -38.99 2.10 -44.04
CA ASP A 32 -37.95 3.10 -44.30
C ASP A 32 -37.79 4.02 -43.08
N VAL A 33 -36.57 4.15 -42.57
CA VAL A 33 -36.24 4.85 -41.32
C VAL A 33 -35.27 5.98 -41.62
N LEU A 34 -35.64 7.21 -41.31
CA LEU A 34 -34.80 8.40 -41.38
C LEU A 34 -34.56 8.92 -39.97
N VAL A 35 -33.34 8.77 -39.47
CA VAL A 35 -32.97 9.15 -38.11
C VAL A 35 -31.66 9.92 -38.08
N GLY A 36 -31.50 10.79 -37.09
CA GLY A 36 -30.27 11.55 -36.95
C GLY A 36 -29.08 10.76 -36.41
N TYR A 37 -29.35 9.70 -35.66
CA TYR A 37 -28.37 8.71 -35.27
C TYR A 37 -29.10 7.37 -35.11
N PHE A 38 -28.42 6.27 -35.40
CA PHE A 38 -28.96 4.93 -35.31
C PHE A 38 -28.37 4.22 -34.10
N ARG A 39 -29.22 3.56 -33.29
CA ARG A 39 -28.76 2.69 -32.22
C ARG A 39 -29.30 1.28 -32.45
N THR A 40 -28.41 0.30 -32.40
CA THR A 40 -28.75 -1.12 -32.62
C THR A 40 -29.73 -1.63 -31.55
N SER A 41 -29.72 -1.03 -30.36
CA SER A 41 -30.71 -1.29 -29.30
C SER A 41 -32.16 -1.11 -29.75
N GLY A 42 -32.46 -0.13 -30.61
CA GLY A 42 -33.82 0.07 -31.14
C GLY A 42 -34.27 -1.08 -32.04
N PHE A 43 -33.36 -1.60 -32.87
CA PHE A 43 -33.62 -2.75 -33.74
C PHE A 43 -33.89 -4.02 -32.94
N PHE A 44 -33.11 -4.27 -31.88
CA PHE A 44 -33.26 -5.47 -31.05
C PHE A 44 -34.70 -5.65 -30.50
N HIS A 45 -35.38 -4.58 -30.08
CA HIS A 45 -36.74 -4.72 -29.57
C HIS A 45 -37.81 -4.91 -30.65
N LEU A 46 -37.44 -4.77 -31.93
CA LEU A 46 -38.32 -4.83 -33.09
C LEU A 46 -38.01 -5.96 -34.08
N TYR A 47 -36.86 -6.63 -34.01
CA TYR A 47 -36.42 -7.57 -35.05
C TYR A 47 -37.45 -8.66 -35.35
N LYS A 48 -38.15 -9.18 -34.32
CA LYS A 48 -39.21 -10.19 -34.48
C LYS A 48 -40.36 -9.70 -35.34
N SER A 49 -40.84 -8.47 -35.11
CA SER A 49 -41.90 -7.87 -35.92
C SER A 49 -41.42 -7.49 -37.32
N LEU A 50 -40.11 -7.23 -37.49
CA LEU A 50 -39.46 -6.98 -38.78
C LEU A 50 -39.20 -8.26 -39.61
N GLU A 51 -39.39 -9.47 -39.06
CA GLU A 51 -39.20 -10.73 -39.80
C GLU A 51 -40.15 -10.84 -41.00
N LYS A 52 -41.37 -10.29 -40.90
CA LYS A 52 -42.38 -10.36 -41.97
C LYS A 52 -42.26 -9.25 -43.03
N VAL A 53 -41.47 -8.21 -42.77
CA VAL A 53 -41.24 -7.10 -43.71
C VAL A 53 -40.31 -7.55 -44.82
N GLU A 54 -40.60 -7.24 -46.10
CA GLU A 54 -39.77 -7.69 -47.22
C GLU A 54 -38.45 -6.93 -47.32
N LYS A 55 -38.47 -5.60 -47.12
CA LYS A 55 -37.29 -4.74 -47.27
C LYS A 55 -37.28 -3.60 -46.26
N ILE A 56 -36.11 -3.36 -45.67
CA ILE A 56 -35.86 -2.34 -44.65
C ILE A 56 -34.74 -1.42 -45.14
N ARG A 57 -34.93 -0.10 -45.03
CA ARG A 57 -33.92 0.90 -45.38
C ARG A 57 -33.73 1.89 -44.24
N ILE A 58 -32.49 2.11 -43.80
CA ILE A 58 -32.17 3.02 -42.70
C ILE A 58 -31.21 4.09 -43.20
N LEU A 59 -31.64 5.35 -43.18
CA LEU A 59 -30.80 6.50 -43.50
C LEU A 59 -30.46 7.24 -42.21
N VAL A 60 -29.16 7.37 -41.94
CA VAL A 60 -28.62 7.94 -40.72
C VAL A 60 -27.91 9.26 -41.00
N GLY A 61 -28.09 10.26 -40.13
CA GLY A 61 -27.23 11.44 -40.09
C GLY A 61 -25.83 11.12 -39.56
N ILE A 62 -24.86 11.99 -39.85
CA ILE A 62 -23.50 11.92 -39.28
C ILE A 62 -23.36 13.09 -38.31
N ASN A 63 -23.42 12.82 -37.00
CA ASN A 63 -23.12 13.83 -35.99
C ASN A 63 -21.60 13.88 -35.78
N ALA A 64 -20.93 14.89 -36.32
CA ALA A 64 -19.51 15.12 -36.02
C ALA A 64 -19.36 15.70 -34.60
N ASP A 65 -18.38 15.20 -33.84
CA ASP A 65 -18.13 15.64 -32.45
C ASP A 65 -17.97 17.18 -32.34
N LYS A 66 -18.29 17.72 -31.15
CA LYS A 66 -18.23 19.15 -30.79
C LYS A 66 -16.91 19.83 -31.15
N GLN A 67 -15.78 19.13 -31.10
CA GLN A 67 -14.46 19.66 -31.49
C GLN A 67 -14.33 19.89 -33.00
N THR A 68 -14.90 18.99 -33.81
CA THR A 68 -15.01 19.16 -35.26
C THR A 68 -15.97 20.31 -35.56
N HIS A 69 -17.06 20.41 -34.81
CA HIS A 69 -18.05 21.48 -34.93
C HIS A 69 -17.51 22.86 -34.51
N ASP A 70 -16.55 22.95 -33.57
CA ASP A 70 -15.87 24.19 -33.15
C ASP A 70 -14.76 24.65 -34.11
N LEU A 71 -14.06 23.71 -34.76
CA LEU A 71 -13.15 24.02 -35.87
C LEU A 71 -13.92 24.44 -37.12
N LEU A 72 -15.10 23.83 -37.36
CA LEU A 72 -16.00 24.16 -38.47
C LEU A 72 -16.81 25.44 -38.23
N SER A 73 -17.15 25.78 -36.98
CA SER A 73 -17.86 27.03 -36.66
C SER A 73 -16.96 28.25 -36.84
N LYS A 74 -15.64 28.12 -36.65
CA LYS A 74 -14.65 29.14 -37.06
C LYS A 74 -14.53 29.29 -38.58
N ALA A 75 -14.98 28.31 -39.37
CA ALA A 75 -15.03 28.37 -40.83
C ALA A 75 -16.39 28.85 -41.38
N LYS A 76 -17.40 29.06 -40.52
CA LYS A 76 -18.77 29.48 -40.91
C LYS A 76 -18.90 30.95 -41.31
N GLU A 77 -17.81 31.71 -41.40
CA GLU A 77 -17.84 33.05 -41.99
C GLU A 77 -18.02 33.03 -43.52
N GLU A 78 -17.90 31.86 -44.18
CA GLU A 78 -18.22 31.69 -45.60
C GLU A 78 -19.21 30.52 -45.80
N GLN A 79 -20.28 30.76 -46.58
CA GLN A 79 -21.38 29.82 -46.83
C GLN A 79 -20.99 28.60 -47.69
N VAL A 80 -20.11 27.73 -47.22
CA VAL A 80 -19.81 26.45 -47.88
C VAL A 80 -20.23 25.28 -46.99
N ALA A 81 -21.27 24.56 -47.39
CA ALA A 81 -21.64 23.29 -46.78
C ALA A 81 -20.56 22.24 -47.08
N ILE A 82 -19.73 21.91 -46.10
CA ILE A 82 -18.69 20.89 -46.25
C ILE A 82 -19.37 19.51 -46.34
N LYS A 83 -19.26 18.86 -47.50
CA LYS A 83 -19.66 17.47 -47.72
C LYS A 83 -18.53 16.55 -47.29
N PHE A 84 -18.81 15.59 -46.40
CA PHE A 84 -17.86 14.51 -46.11
C PHE A 84 -17.61 13.69 -47.38
N SER A 85 -16.36 13.27 -47.60
CA SER A 85 -16.08 12.22 -48.57
C SER A 85 -16.72 10.90 -48.13
N HIS A 86 -16.93 9.97 -49.07
CA HIS A 86 -17.50 8.64 -48.74
C HIS A 86 -16.71 7.91 -47.66
N LYS A 87 -15.37 8.05 -47.67
CA LYS A 87 -14.49 7.41 -46.69
C LYS A 87 -14.61 8.07 -45.30
N GLU A 88 -14.62 9.39 -45.23
CA GLU A 88 -14.78 10.11 -43.95
C GLU A 88 -16.15 9.81 -43.32
N ALA A 89 -17.20 9.72 -44.12
CA ALA A 89 -18.53 9.32 -43.66
C ALA A 89 -18.55 7.90 -43.07
N GLN A 90 -17.90 6.96 -43.76
CA GLN A 90 -17.74 5.57 -43.28
C GLN A 90 -16.91 5.48 -41.99
N ASP A 91 -15.84 6.26 -41.88
CA ASP A 91 -14.96 6.26 -40.70
C ASP A 91 -15.64 6.90 -39.48
N ALA A 92 -16.35 8.01 -39.67
CA ALA A 92 -17.15 8.65 -38.61
C ALA A 92 -18.24 7.73 -38.08
N PHE A 93 -18.98 7.06 -38.97
CA PHE A 93 -19.99 6.07 -38.59
C PHE A 93 -19.38 4.86 -37.86
N SER A 94 -18.23 4.37 -38.32
CA SER A 94 -17.50 3.28 -37.65
C SER A 94 -17.13 3.65 -36.20
N ALA A 95 -16.68 4.88 -35.96
CA ALA A 95 -16.37 5.36 -34.61
C ALA A 95 -17.63 5.45 -33.72
N GLU A 96 -18.76 5.89 -34.28
CA GLU A 96 -20.03 5.96 -33.56
C GLU A 96 -20.54 4.58 -33.14
N VAL A 97 -20.52 3.59 -34.05
CA VAL A 97 -20.90 2.21 -33.76
C VAL A 97 -20.00 1.59 -32.70
N SER A 98 -18.68 1.79 -32.80
CA SER A 98 -17.73 1.33 -31.77
C SER A 98 -18.06 1.91 -30.40
N ARG A 99 -18.32 3.22 -30.31
CA ARG A 99 -18.70 3.90 -29.05
C ARG A 99 -20.03 3.38 -28.50
N GLU A 100 -21.04 3.18 -29.34
CA GLU A 100 -22.32 2.60 -28.92
C GLU A 100 -22.13 1.21 -28.30
N MET A 101 -21.35 0.35 -28.95
CA MET A 101 -21.10 -1.02 -28.46
C MET A 101 -20.24 -1.04 -27.20
N GLU A 102 -19.35 -0.07 -27.00
CA GLU A 102 -18.63 0.11 -25.74
C GLU A 102 -19.57 0.49 -24.59
N GLU A 103 -20.59 1.32 -24.82
CA GLU A 103 -21.58 1.75 -23.83
C GLU A 103 -22.72 0.74 -23.61
N SER A 104 -22.97 -0.17 -24.56
CA SER A 104 -24.08 -1.13 -24.49
C SER A 104 -23.96 -2.13 -23.33
N GLU A 105 -25.04 -2.80 -22.97
CA GLU A 105 -24.91 -4.01 -22.15
C GLU A 105 -24.23 -5.12 -22.97
N ASP A 106 -23.40 -5.91 -22.29
CA ASP A 106 -22.71 -7.10 -22.77
C ASP A 106 -23.40 -8.34 -22.18
N ASN A 107 -24.55 -8.66 -22.76
CA ASN A 107 -25.42 -9.77 -22.41
C ASN A 107 -25.83 -10.55 -23.68
N VAL A 108 -26.46 -11.71 -23.50
CA VAL A 108 -26.85 -12.60 -24.62
C VAL A 108 -27.89 -11.96 -25.54
N ASP A 109 -28.77 -11.11 -25.00
CA ASP A 109 -29.86 -10.49 -25.72
C ASP A 109 -29.34 -9.46 -26.73
N VAL A 110 -28.39 -8.62 -26.32
CA VAL A 110 -27.72 -7.64 -27.19
C VAL A 110 -26.94 -8.35 -28.30
N GLU A 111 -26.19 -9.41 -27.98
CA GLU A 111 -25.46 -10.20 -28.97
C GLU A 111 -26.41 -10.78 -30.04
N LEU A 112 -27.52 -11.40 -29.63
CA LEU A 112 -28.52 -11.94 -30.55
C LEU A 112 -29.13 -10.85 -31.45
N GLY A 113 -29.42 -9.68 -30.89
CA GLY A 113 -29.93 -8.53 -31.65
C GLY A 113 -28.99 -8.06 -32.76
N VAL A 114 -27.71 -7.92 -32.43
CA VAL A 114 -26.68 -7.50 -33.39
C VAL A 114 -26.46 -8.58 -34.45
N GLN A 115 -26.43 -9.86 -34.07
CA GLN A 115 -26.31 -10.98 -35.00
C GLN A 115 -27.49 -11.00 -36.00
N LYS A 116 -28.72 -10.77 -35.53
CA LYS A 116 -29.91 -10.67 -36.39
C LYS A 116 -29.85 -9.47 -37.33
N PHE A 117 -29.30 -8.34 -36.88
CA PHE A 117 -29.09 -7.18 -37.74
C PHE A 117 -28.09 -7.49 -38.87
N ILE A 118 -26.97 -8.15 -38.54
CA ILE A 118 -25.98 -8.61 -39.53
C ILE A 118 -26.60 -9.61 -40.51
N GLU A 119 -27.43 -10.55 -40.02
CA GLU A 119 -28.16 -11.51 -40.86
C GLU A 119 -29.07 -10.79 -41.87
N PHE A 120 -29.78 -9.74 -41.44
CA PHE A 120 -30.66 -8.97 -42.33
C PHE A 120 -29.88 -8.15 -43.36
N ILE A 121 -28.69 -7.63 -43.01
CA ILE A 121 -27.79 -7.00 -43.98
C ILE A 121 -27.28 -8.02 -44.99
N LYS A 122 -26.75 -9.16 -44.53
CA LYS A 122 -26.15 -10.19 -45.40
C LYS A 122 -27.16 -10.84 -46.35
N SER A 123 -28.41 -10.97 -45.92
CA SER A 123 -29.50 -11.48 -46.76
C SER A 123 -30.04 -10.44 -47.76
N GLY A 124 -29.55 -9.19 -47.72
CA GLY A 124 -30.04 -8.08 -48.54
C GLY A 124 -31.41 -7.55 -48.10
N LYS A 125 -31.95 -8.01 -46.96
CA LYS A 125 -33.23 -7.57 -46.42
C LYS A 125 -33.16 -6.15 -45.85
N LEU A 126 -32.02 -5.78 -45.27
CA LEU A 126 -31.78 -4.47 -44.67
C LEU A 126 -30.62 -3.77 -45.38
N GLU A 127 -30.83 -2.51 -45.73
CA GLU A 127 -29.78 -1.60 -46.22
C GLU A 127 -29.66 -0.41 -45.28
N ILE A 128 -28.43 0.00 -45.00
CA ILE A 128 -28.16 1.17 -44.17
C ILE A 128 -27.21 2.14 -44.89
N ARG A 129 -27.59 3.42 -44.91
CA ARG A 129 -26.83 4.51 -45.55
C ARG A 129 -26.58 5.66 -44.58
N ALA A 130 -25.44 6.32 -44.72
CA ALA A 130 -25.11 7.55 -44.00
C ALA A 130 -25.19 8.75 -44.93
N TYR A 131 -25.81 9.84 -44.50
CA TYR A 131 -25.93 11.06 -45.30
C TYR A 131 -24.70 11.97 -45.09
N PRO A 132 -23.95 12.33 -46.16
CA PRO A 132 -22.63 12.97 -46.06
C PRO A 132 -22.64 14.49 -45.81
N SER A 133 -23.80 15.16 -45.89
CA SER A 133 -23.92 16.62 -45.75
C SER A 133 -24.84 17.04 -44.59
N GLY A 134 -24.30 17.10 -43.38
CA GLY A 134 -24.90 17.79 -42.25
C GLY A 134 -25.82 16.96 -41.35
N ASP A 135 -26.13 17.55 -40.19
CA ASP A 135 -26.89 16.96 -39.10
C ASP A 135 -28.36 16.73 -39.50
N ILE A 136 -28.66 15.55 -40.03
CA ILE A 136 -30.04 15.07 -40.07
C ILE A 136 -30.48 14.93 -38.61
N HIS A 137 -31.48 15.69 -38.18
CA HIS A 137 -32.13 15.50 -36.87
C HIS A 137 -33.56 14.94 -37.00
N ALA A 138 -33.96 14.63 -38.23
CA ALA A 138 -35.24 14.04 -38.56
C ALA A 138 -35.42 12.68 -37.87
N LYS A 139 -36.67 12.33 -37.56
CA LYS A 139 -37.09 11.07 -36.94
C LYS A 139 -38.38 10.65 -37.61
N VAL A 140 -38.24 10.10 -38.81
CA VAL A 140 -39.35 9.77 -39.69
C VAL A 140 -39.29 8.28 -40.00
N TYR A 141 -40.41 7.61 -39.79
CA TYR A 141 -40.57 6.17 -39.98
C TYR A 141 -41.71 5.94 -40.96
N ILE A 142 -41.40 5.36 -42.12
CA ILE A 142 -42.33 5.18 -43.22
C ILE A 142 -42.60 3.69 -43.37
N ILE A 143 -43.85 3.29 -43.20
CA ILE A 143 -44.29 1.90 -43.32
C ILE A 143 -45.21 1.81 -44.53
N ARG A 144 -44.82 1.04 -45.55
CA ARG A 144 -45.65 0.83 -46.74
C ARG A 144 -46.20 -0.59 -46.72
N LYS A 145 -47.49 -0.74 -46.92
CA LYS A 145 -48.19 -2.03 -46.83
C LYS A 145 -48.30 -2.72 -48.20
N ASP A 146 -48.56 -4.02 -48.17
CA ASP A 146 -48.90 -4.77 -49.37
C ASP A 146 -50.32 -4.38 -49.85
N ILE A 147 -50.39 -3.68 -50.98
CA ILE A 147 -51.64 -3.16 -51.55
C ILE A 147 -52.62 -4.27 -51.97
N ASN A 148 -52.13 -5.50 -52.14
CA ASN A 148 -52.97 -6.66 -52.45
C ASN A 148 -53.62 -7.27 -51.19
N LYS A 149 -53.17 -6.87 -50.00
CA LYS A 149 -53.61 -7.42 -48.70
C LYS A 149 -54.15 -6.37 -47.74
N SER A 150 -54.10 -5.08 -48.10
CA SER A 150 -54.48 -3.97 -47.24
C SER A 150 -55.18 -2.86 -48.04
N GLU A 151 -56.23 -2.28 -47.48
CA GLU A 151 -57.00 -1.18 -48.10
C GLU A 151 -56.29 0.18 -48.02
N ASP A 152 -55.23 0.28 -47.22
CA ASP A 152 -54.45 1.48 -46.95
C ASP A 152 -53.01 1.40 -47.48
N TYR A 153 -52.51 2.50 -48.04
CA TYR A 153 -51.18 2.57 -48.65
C TYR A 153 -50.02 2.40 -47.65
N GLY A 154 -50.18 2.90 -46.43
CA GLY A 154 -49.13 2.86 -45.42
C GLY A 154 -49.36 3.79 -44.24
N ARG A 155 -48.31 3.99 -43.44
CA ARG A 155 -48.25 4.89 -42.28
C ARG A 155 -46.95 5.67 -42.29
N VAL A 156 -46.99 6.90 -41.81
CA VAL A 156 -45.79 7.65 -41.44
C VAL A 156 -45.87 7.99 -39.97
N ILE A 157 -44.84 7.64 -39.22
CA ILE A 157 -44.69 8.08 -37.84
C ILE A 157 -43.55 9.09 -37.80
N THR A 158 -43.78 10.25 -37.21
CA THR A 158 -42.75 11.27 -37.00
C THR A 158 -42.91 11.91 -35.64
N GLY A 159 -41.82 12.41 -35.05
CA GLY A 159 -41.86 12.97 -33.70
C GLY A 159 -40.49 13.27 -33.14
N SER A 160 -40.37 13.19 -31.81
CA SER A 160 -39.11 13.40 -31.08
C SER A 160 -38.36 12.10 -30.74
N SER A 161 -38.97 10.92 -30.98
CA SER A 161 -38.37 9.60 -30.70
C SER A 161 -37.34 9.13 -31.73
N ASN A 162 -36.09 8.92 -31.30
CA ASN A 162 -35.06 8.25 -32.12
C ASN A 162 -35.25 6.72 -32.15
N PHE A 163 -34.58 6.07 -33.09
CA PHE A 163 -34.58 4.60 -33.20
C PHE A 163 -33.59 3.97 -32.21
N SER A 164 -33.90 4.12 -30.92
CA SER A 164 -33.18 3.56 -29.77
C SER A 164 -34.17 3.06 -28.74
N TYR A 165 -33.79 2.13 -27.86
CA TYR A 165 -34.71 1.64 -26.82
C TYR A 165 -35.33 2.77 -25.98
N SER A 166 -34.51 3.73 -25.53
CA SER A 166 -34.97 4.90 -24.80
C SER A 166 -35.95 5.77 -25.60
N GLY A 167 -35.72 5.97 -26.90
CA GLY A 167 -36.62 6.74 -27.76
C GLY A 167 -37.94 6.01 -28.07
N LEU A 168 -37.91 4.68 -28.10
CA LEU A 168 -39.06 3.84 -28.42
C LEU A 168 -39.94 3.50 -27.19
N HIS A 169 -39.37 3.54 -25.97
CA HIS A 169 -40.05 3.07 -24.76
C HIS A 169 -39.90 3.99 -23.54
N ASP A 170 -38.69 4.38 -23.14
CA ASP A 170 -38.45 4.97 -21.81
C ASP A 170 -38.63 6.50 -21.73
N ASN A 171 -38.18 7.23 -22.75
CA ASN A 171 -38.25 8.70 -22.77
C ASN A 171 -39.68 9.14 -23.05
N LEU A 172 -40.16 10.16 -22.33
CA LEU A 172 -41.42 10.83 -22.65
C LEU A 172 -41.25 11.66 -23.94
N GLU A 173 -41.59 11.05 -25.06
CA GLU A 173 -41.48 11.63 -26.41
C GLU A 173 -42.87 11.89 -27.00
N PHE A 174 -42.97 12.85 -27.91
CA PHE A 174 -44.22 13.19 -28.59
C PHE A 174 -44.16 12.71 -30.04
N ASN A 175 -45.08 11.82 -30.42
CA ASN A 175 -45.12 11.20 -31.74
C ASN A 175 -46.48 11.40 -32.40
N VAL A 176 -46.48 11.48 -33.73
CA VAL A 176 -47.69 11.53 -34.54
C VAL A 176 -47.65 10.42 -35.59
N GLU A 177 -48.75 9.68 -35.72
CA GLU A 177 -48.96 8.70 -36.80
C GLU A 177 -49.93 9.25 -37.84
N LEU A 178 -49.42 9.49 -39.04
CA LEU A 178 -50.17 9.92 -40.20
C LEU A 178 -50.63 8.70 -41.02
N LYS A 179 -51.93 8.66 -41.34
CA LYS A 179 -52.58 7.54 -42.04
C LYS A 179 -52.96 7.86 -43.49
N ASP A 180 -52.89 9.13 -43.92
CA ASP A 180 -53.24 9.54 -45.30
C ASP A 180 -52.14 9.14 -46.27
N SER A 181 -52.53 8.51 -47.39
CA SER A 181 -51.63 8.12 -48.48
C SER A 181 -50.79 9.28 -49.05
N ARG A 182 -51.30 10.52 -49.03
CA ARG A 182 -50.59 11.71 -49.52
C ARG A 182 -49.38 12.03 -48.65
N ASP A 183 -49.53 11.95 -47.33
CA ASP A 183 -48.45 12.18 -46.36
C ASP A 183 -47.37 11.10 -46.48
N VAL A 184 -47.80 9.84 -46.65
CA VAL A 184 -46.88 8.70 -46.86
C VAL A 184 -46.07 8.88 -48.13
N LYS A 185 -46.70 9.27 -49.25
CA LYS A 185 -46.00 9.53 -50.51
C LYS A 185 -45.03 10.70 -50.41
N TYR A 186 -45.45 11.81 -49.78
CA TYR A 186 -44.57 12.96 -49.59
C TYR A 186 -43.34 12.62 -48.74
N ALA A 187 -43.53 11.92 -47.62
CA ALA A 187 -42.42 11.46 -46.78
C ALA A 187 -41.47 10.53 -47.56
N LEU A 188 -42.04 9.61 -48.37
CA LEU A 188 -41.27 8.71 -49.21
C LEU A 188 -40.45 9.47 -50.26
N GLU A 189 -41.03 10.44 -50.97
CA GLU A 189 -40.31 11.25 -51.96
C GLU A 189 -39.13 11.99 -51.34
N LYS A 190 -39.31 12.56 -50.13
CA LYS A 190 -38.22 13.19 -49.38
C LYS A 190 -37.16 12.18 -48.95
N PHE A 191 -37.57 11.00 -48.50
CA PHE A 191 -36.66 9.92 -48.16
C PHE A 191 -35.82 9.49 -49.38
N GLU A 192 -36.44 9.25 -50.53
CA GLU A 192 -35.72 8.84 -51.76
C GLU A 192 -34.71 9.89 -52.22
N ALA A 193 -35.06 11.18 -52.11
CA ALA A 193 -34.13 12.26 -52.44
C ALA A 193 -32.87 12.23 -51.56
N LEU A 194 -33.03 12.05 -50.25
CA LEU A 194 -31.90 11.93 -49.32
C LEU A 194 -31.16 10.60 -49.47
N TRP A 195 -31.88 9.51 -49.75
CA TRP A 195 -31.33 8.16 -49.92
C TRP A 195 -30.38 8.07 -51.10
N LYS A 196 -30.68 8.77 -52.20
CA LYS A 196 -29.85 8.85 -53.41
C LYS A 196 -28.47 9.40 -53.13
N ASP A 197 -28.40 10.40 -52.25
CA ASP A 197 -27.16 11.08 -51.85
C ASP A 197 -26.48 10.39 -50.64
N GLY A 198 -27.09 9.34 -50.08
CA GLY A 198 -26.55 8.56 -48.98
C GLY A 198 -25.44 7.59 -49.40
N VAL A 199 -24.43 7.45 -48.56
CA VAL A 199 -23.30 6.53 -48.71
C VAL A 199 -23.67 5.19 -48.09
N ASP A 200 -23.50 4.08 -48.82
CA ASP A 200 -23.70 2.73 -48.25
C ASP A 200 -22.65 2.43 -47.18
N ILE A 201 -23.14 2.05 -46.01
CA ILE A 201 -22.35 1.72 -44.82
C ILE A 201 -22.68 0.31 -44.31
N SER A 202 -23.43 -0.49 -45.08
CA SER A 202 -23.89 -1.82 -44.66
C SER A 202 -22.71 -2.78 -44.42
N GLU A 203 -21.78 -2.88 -45.37
CA GLU A 203 -20.55 -3.67 -45.20
C GLU A 203 -19.68 -3.10 -44.08
N LYS A 204 -19.55 -1.77 -44.03
CA LYS A 204 -18.75 -1.08 -43.02
C LYS A 204 -19.25 -1.33 -41.59
N TYR A 205 -20.56 -1.42 -41.41
CA TYR A 205 -21.18 -1.79 -40.13
C TYR A 205 -20.74 -3.21 -39.73
N VAL A 206 -20.86 -4.17 -40.64
CA VAL A 206 -20.50 -5.58 -40.39
C VAL A 206 -19.00 -5.71 -40.06
N GLU A 207 -18.14 -5.04 -40.82
CA GLU A 207 -16.70 -4.95 -40.53
C GLU A 207 -16.44 -4.36 -39.14
N THR A 208 -17.08 -3.23 -38.83
CA THR A 208 -16.89 -2.53 -37.54
C THR A 208 -17.26 -3.43 -36.37
N ILE A 209 -18.42 -4.11 -36.43
CA ILE A 209 -18.84 -5.04 -35.38
C ILE A 209 -17.82 -6.18 -35.23
N ASN A 210 -17.43 -6.82 -36.33
CA ASN A 210 -16.57 -8.01 -36.29
C ASN A 210 -15.10 -7.70 -35.97
N GLU A 211 -14.62 -6.47 -36.17
CA GLU A 211 -13.21 -6.12 -36.00
C GLU A 211 -12.95 -5.19 -34.81
N LYS A 212 -13.85 -4.23 -34.56
CA LYS A 212 -13.62 -3.10 -33.64
C LYS A 212 -14.51 -3.12 -32.39
N THR A 213 -15.28 -4.18 -32.15
CA THR A 213 -16.16 -4.28 -30.97
C THR A 213 -15.93 -5.57 -30.21
N TRP A 214 -16.54 -5.68 -29.02
CA TRP A 214 -16.44 -6.88 -28.19
C TRP A 214 -17.10 -8.14 -28.80
N LEU A 215 -17.85 -7.98 -29.89
CA LEU A 215 -18.36 -9.08 -30.72
C LEU A 215 -17.32 -9.61 -31.71
N ASN A 216 -16.09 -9.10 -31.69
CA ASN A 216 -14.98 -9.65 -32.46
C ASN A 216 -14.59 -11.05 -31.95
N ASP A 217 -15.03 -12.07 -32.68
CA ASP A 217 -14.77 -13.49 -32.40
C ASP A 217 -13.40 -14.00 -32.89
N THR A 218 -12.54 -13.11 -33.39
CA THR A 218 -11.18 -13.46 -33.87
C THR A 218 -10.09 -13.22 -32.83
N ILE A 219 -10.40 -12.58 -31.70
CA ILE A 219 -9.45 -12.28 -30.63
C ILE A 219 -8.95 -13.60 -30.03
N THR A 220 -7.64 -13.85 -30.13
CA THR A 220 -7.02 -15.06 -29.59
C THR A 220 -6.77 -14.96 -28.08
N PRO A 221 -6.64 -16.10 -27.36
CA PRO A 221 -6.22 -16.09 -25.95
C PRO A 221 -4.90 -15.34 -25.70
N TYR A 222 -3.94 -15.45 -26.63
CA TYR A 222 -2.67 -14.73 -26.54
C TYR A 222 -2.82 -13.21 -26.65
N GLU A 223 -3.65 -12.74 -27.58
CA GLU A 223 -3.93 -11.31 -27.71
C GLU A 223 -4.71 -10.77 -26.51
N LEU A 224 -5.62 -11.57 -25.96
CA LEU A 224 -6.34 -11.21 -24.74
C LEU A 224 -5.41 -11.11 -23.53
N TYR A 225 -4.43 -12.02 -23.41
CA TYR A 225 -3.38 -11.97 -22.41
C TYR A 225 -2.50 -10.71 -22.54
N LEU A 226 -2.03 -10.39 -23.74
CA LEU A 226 -1.26 -9.17 -23.96
C LEU A 226 -2.11 -7.91 -23.70
N LYS A 227 -3.42 -7.93 -24.02
CA LYS A 227 -4.35 -6.86 -23.66
C LYS A 227 -4.46 -6.69 -22.15
N PHE A 228 -4.49 -7.79 -21.41
CA PHE A 228 -4.44 -7.77 -19.95
C PHE A 228 -3.18 -7.08 -19.42
N LEU A 229 -1.99 -7.50 -19.89
CA LEU A 229 -0.73 -6.85 -19.52
C LEU A 229 -0.69 -5.38 -19.92
N TYR A 230 -1.09 -5.05 -21.15
CA TYR A 230 -1.14 -3.68 -21.65
C TYR A 230 -2.04 -2.80 -20.80
N GLU A 231 -3.26 -3.24 -20.49
CA GLU A 231 -4.20 -2.43 -19.72
C GLU A 231 -3.82 -2.35 -18.23
N TYR A 232 -3.21 -3.39 -17.68
CA TYR A 232 -2.73 -3.40 -16.30
C TYR A 232 -1.54 -2.44 -16.11
N PHE A 233 -0.56 -2.50 -17.02
CA PHE A 233 0.66 -1.70 -16.98
C PHE A 233 0.62 -0.44 -17.84
N LYS A 234 -0.55 -0.04 -18.38
CA LYS A 234 -0.69 1.05 -19.36
C LYS A 234 0.07 2.34 -19.01
N GLU A 235 0.08 2.69 -17.73
CA GLU A 235 0.76 3.87 -17.19
C GLU A 235 2.28 3.67 -17.06
N LYS A 236 2.72 2.43 -16.79
CA LYS A 236 4.13 2.05 -16.56
C LYS A 236 4.89 1.62 -17.81
N ILE A 237 4.21 1.30 -18.92
CA ILE A 237 4.90 0.70 -20.09
C ILE A 237 5.96 1.62 -20.65
N ASN A 238 5.68 2.92 -20.82
CA ASN A 238 6.59 3.89 -21.42
C ASN A 238 7.49 4.63 -20.43
N GLU A 239 7.32 4.35 -19.14
CA GLU A 239 8.06 5.02 -18.07
C GLU A 239 9.57 4.84 -18.22
N ASP A 240 10.07 3.72 -18.72
CA ASP A 240 11.51 3.48 -18.99
C ASP A 240 12.13 4.47 -19.98
N MET A 241 11.33 5.06 -20.87
CA MET A 241 11.79 6.06 -21.85
C MET A 241 11.75 7.49 -21.31
N ASP A 242 11.01 7.73 -20.22
CA ASP A 242 10.96 9.02 -19.55
C ASP A 242 12.15 9.16 -18.59
N SER A 243 13.03 10.10 -18.90
CA SER A 243 14.08 10.50 -17.98
C SER A 243 13.44 11.17 -16.76
N ILE A 244 13.70 10.62 -15.57
CA ILE A 244 13.27 11.25 -14.31
C ILE A 244 14.00 12.57 -14.11
N TYR A 245 15.20 12.70 -14.67
CA TYR A 245 16.01 13.89 -14.53
C TYR A 245 15.37 15.06 -15.28
N LYS A 246 14.75 15.98 -14.52
CA LYS A 246 14.33 17.28 -15.05
C LYS A 246 15.52 18.04 -15.63
N ASP A 247 16.72 17.85 -15.05
CA ASP A 247 18.00 18.37 -15.52
C ASP A 247 19.16 17.62 -14.84
N LYS A 248 19.98 16.89 -15.62
CA LYS A 248 21.12 16.09 -15.12
C LYS A 248 22.21 16.94 -14.44
N ARG A 249 22.21 18.27 -14.61
CA ARG A 249 23.15 19.19 -13.93
C ARG A 249 22.94 19.29 -12.42
N PHE A 250 21.76 18.90 -11.91
CA PHE A 250 21.47 18.88 -10.47
C PHE A 250 21.84 17.55 -9.81
N LEU A 251 22.49 16.64 -10.52
CA LEU A 251 23.04 15.43 -9.91
C LEU A 251 24.43 15.73 -9.33
N PRO A 252 24.77 15.15 -8.16
CA PRO A 252 26.09 15.30 -7.59
C PRO A 252 27.19 14.85 -8.56
N GLU A 253 28.37 15.47 -8.46
CA GLU A 253 29.52 15.07 -9.27
C GLU A 253 29.92 13.61 -8.99
N GLY A 254 30.03 12.78 -10.04
CA GLY A 254 30.29 11.35 -9.91
C GLY A 254 29.10 10.50 -9.44
N PHE A 255 27.88 11.05 -9.43
CA PHE A 255 26.67 10.28 -9.17
C PHE A 255 26.44 9.20 -10.25
N MET A 256 26.09 8.00 -9.80
CA MET A 256 25.83 6.84 -10.65
C MET A 256 24.32 6.76 -10.92
N ASP A 257 23.96 6.93 -12.19
CA ASP A 257 22.58 6.91 -12.70
C ASP A 257 22.10 5.46 -12.82
N LEU A 258 21.53 4.89 -11.76
CA LEU A 258 21.17 3.48 -11.67
C LEU A 258 19.70 3.24 -12.03
N GLU A 259 19.43 2.41 -13.03
CA GLU A 259 18.07 2.20 -13.57
C GLU A 259 17.07 1.71 -12.52
N TYR A 260 17.53 0.86 -11.59
CA TYR A 260 16.65 0.34 -10.52
C TYR A 260 16.23 1.43 -9.52
N GLN A 261 17.02 2.49 -9.35
CA GLN A 261 16.66 3.63 -8.50
C GLN A 261 15.60 4.49 -9.18
N ASP A 262 15.72 4.65 -10.50
CA ASP A 262 14.74 5.37 -11.31
C ASP A 262 13.37 4.70 -11.27
N GLU A 263 13.31 3.39 -11.49
CA GLU A 263 12.06 2.63 -11.37
C GLU A 263 11.46 2.75 -9.95
N ALA A 264 12.30 2.87 -8.91
CA ALA A 264 11.84 3.14 -7.55
C ALA A 264 11.11 4.45 -7.39
N VAL A 265 11.66 5.50 -7.97
CA VAL A 265 11.10 6.83 -7.89
C VAL A 265 9.76 6.88 -8.61
N LYS A 266 9.65 6.24 -9.79
CA LYS A 266 8.41 6.20 -10.58
C LYS A 266 7.28 5.43 -9.87
N ASP A 267 7.61 4.25 -9.33
CA ASP A 267 6.66 3.47 -8.55
C ASP A 267 6.25 4.21 -7.26
N ALA A 268 7.19 4.92 -6.61
CA ALA A 268 6.89 5.75 -5.45
C ALA A 268 5.98 6.93 -5.79
N LEU A 269 6.21 7.63 -6.91
CA LEU A 269 5.36 8.73 -7.37
C LEU A 269 3.93 8.28 -7.63
N THR A 270 3.76 7.12 -8.27
CA THR A 270 2.45 6.53 -8.54
C THR A 270 1.70 6.24 -7.23
N LYS A 271 2.33 5.49 -6.32
CA LYS A 271 1.73 5.14 -5.02
C LYS A 271 1.41 6.37 -4.17
N LEU A 272 2.30 7.37 -4.17
CA LEU A 272 2.10 8.62 -3.45
C LEU A 272 0.94 9.45 -4.03
N GLY A 273 0.78 9.44 -5.36
CA GLY A 273 -0.34 10.09 -6.06
C GLY A 273 -1.69 9.41 -5.79
N ASP A 274 -1.71 8.10 -5.70
CA ASP A 274 -2.94 7.31 -5.56
C ASP A 274 -3.40 7.16 -4.10
N TYR A 275 -2.45 7.04 -3.17
CA TYR A 275 -2.73 6.71 -1.77
C TYR A 275 -2.23 7.75 -0.77
N GLY A 276 -1.59 8.84 -1.22
CA GLY A 276 -1.14 9.93 -0.35
C GLY A 276 0.08 9.60 0.52
N GLY A 277 0.54 8.35 0.51
CA GLY A 277 1.77 7.95 1.19
C GLY A 277 2.40 6.69 0.61
N VAL A 278 3.69 6.53 0.86
CA VAL A 278 4.50 5.41 0.34
C VAL A 278 5.60 5.01 1.31
N PHE A 279 5.88 3.71 1.40
CA PHE A 279 7.04 3.13 2.08
C PHE A 279 8.16 2.93 1.07
N LEU A 280 9.29 3.61 1.27
CA LEU A 280 10.55 3.30 0.61
C LEU A 280 11.28 2.25 1.46
N ALA A 281 11.03 0.98 1.12
CA ALA A 281 11.44 -0.18 1.90
C ALA A 281 12.40 -1.12 1.16
N ASP A 282 13.08 -0.62 0.12
CA ASP A 282 14.21 -1.32 -0.52
C ASP A 282 15.18 -1.87 0.52
N VAL A 283 15.75 -3.04 0.24
CA VAL A 283 16.72 -3.71 1.14
C VAL A 283 17.89 -2.78 1.49
N VAL A 284 18.50 -2.99 2.65
CA VAL A 284 19.59 -2.13 3.12
C VAL A 284 20.75 -2.14 2.12
N GLY A 285 21.25 -0.95 1.80
CA GLY A 285 22.36 -0.76 0.86
C GLY A 285 21.97 -0.41 -0.58
N LEU A 286 20.69 -0.44 -0.94
CA LEU A 286 20.21 -0.09 -2.30
C LEU A 286 20.10 1.43 -2.58
N GLY A 287 20.41 2.29 -1.62
CA GLY A 287 20.44 3.75 -1.84
C GLY A 287 19.15 4.51 -1.52
N LYS A 288 18.35 4.07 -0.52
CA LYS A 288 17.09 4.72 -0.11
C LYS A 288 17.16 6.25 0.07
N THR A 289 18.25 6.78 0.61
CA THR A 289 18.43 8.24 0.75
C THR A 289 18.52 8.92 -0.62
N TYR A 290 19.25 8.34 -1.58
CA TYR A 290 19.33 8.86 -2.94
C TYR A 290 18.00 8.73 -3.68
N ILE A 291 17.31 7.59 -3.54
CA ILE A 291 15.94 7.42 -4.05
C ILE A 291 15.00 8.48 -3.46
N SER A 292 15.15 8.81 -2.17
CA SER A 292 14.35 9.86 -1.52
C SER A 292 14.66 11.25 -2.08
N ALA A 293 15.93 11.56 -2.36
CA ALA A 293 16.34 12.82 -2.97
C ALA A 293 15.83 12.93 -4.42
N LEU A 294 15.99 11.88 -5.22
CA LEU A 294 15.44 11.81 -6.58
C LEU A 294 13.92 11.97 -6.58
N LEU A 295 13.21 11.31 -5.65
CA LEU A 295 11.77 11.48 -5.48
C LEU A 295 11.42 12.92 -5.11
N ALA A 296 12.12 13.53 -4.14
CA ALA A 296 11.87 14.91 -3.74
C ALA A 296 12.06 15.91 -4.90
N GLN A 297 13.00 15.67 -5.82
CA GLN A 297 13.20 16.49 -7.01
C GLN A 297 11.98 16.49 -7.96
N GLN A 298 11.20 15.40 -7.95
CA GLN A 298 9.99 15.27 -8.75
C GLN A 298 8.77 15.92 -8.10
N LEU A 299 8.77 16.08 -6.77
CA LEU A 299 7.64 16.61 -6.03
C LEU A 299 7.61 18.13 -6.03
N GLU A 300 6.41 18.68 -6.20
CA GLU A 300 6.14 20.10 -6.02
C GLU A 300 5.85 20.44 -4.55
N GLY A 301 6.16 21.68 -4.16
CA GLY A 301 5.86 22.23 -2.83
C GLY A 301 7.01 22.06 -1.83
N TYR A 302 6.88 22.73 -0.67
CA TYR A 302 7.93 22.73 0.34
C TYR A 302 8.03 21.36 1.03
N THR A 303 9.25 20.88 1.23
CA THR A 303 9.52 19.53 1.76
C THR A 303 10.05 19.59 3.19
N LEU A 304 9.51 18.76 4.08
CA LEU A 304 10.04 18.56 5.43
C LEU A 304 10.67 17.17 5.52
N VAL A 305 11.90 17.09 6.02
CA VAL A 305 12.55 15.82 6.36
C VAL A 305 12.64 15.71 7.88
N ILE A 306 12.08 14.64 8.43
CA ILE A 306 12.15 14.29 9.84
C ILE A 306 13.09 13.09 9.97
N CYS A 307 14.20 13.26 10.69
CA CYS A 307 15.24 12.22 10.79
C CYS A 307 15.86 12.13 12.20
N PRO A 308 16.60 11.06 12.52
CA PRO A 308 17.46 11.00 13.69
C PRO A 308 18.44 12.19 13.76
N PRO A 309 18.78 12.73 14.95
CA PRO A 309 19.66 13.90 15.09
C PRO A 309 21.03 13.74 14.40
N VAL A 310 21.57 12.51 14.38
CA VAL A 310 22.88 12.19 13.78
C VAL A 310 22.89 12.24 12.24
N LEU A 311 21.70 12.23 11.61
CA LEU A 311 21.49 12.26 10.16
C LEU A 311 21.09 13.63 9.62
N THR A 312 20.86 14.62 10.49
CA THR A 312 20.33 15.92 10.07
C THR A 312 21.25 16.61 9.05
N ASP A 313 22.55 16.68 9.32
CA ASP A 313 23.52 17.30 8.40
C ASP A 313 23.62 16.50 7.09
N TYR A 314 23.67 15.17 7.18
CA TYR A 314 23.72 14.30 6.01
C TYR A 314 22.52 14.48 5.07
N TRP A 315 21.30 14.59 5.60
CA TRP A 315 20.11 14.87 4.80
C TRP A 315 20.13 16.29 4.20
N GLN A 316 20.62 17.27 4.95
CA GLN A 316 20.76 18.63 4.43
C GLN A 316 21.72 18.68 3.25
N ASP A 317 22.90 18.07 3.39
CA ASP A 317 23.92 18.05 2.34
C ASP A 317 23.41 17.26 1.13
N THR A 318 22.86 16.06 1.34
CA THR A 318 22.28 15.26 0.26
C THR A 318 21.21 16.04 -0.50
N PHE A 319 20.30 16.74 0.19
CA PHE A 319 19.25 17.48 -0.52
C PHE A 319 19.77 18.69 -1.28
N ARG A 320 20.80 19.37 -0.76
CA ARG A 320 21.50 20.46 -1.48
C ARG A 320 22.20 19.93 -2.72
N ASP A 321 22.92 18.82 -2.59
CA ASP A 321 23.72 18.22 -3.67
C ASP A 321 22.84 17.75 -4.84
N PHE A 322 21.62 17.29 -4.55
CA PHE A 322 20.62 16.92 -5.56
C PHE A 322 19.79 18.11 -6.08
N GLY A 323 20.16 19.34 -5.70
CA GLY A 323 19.53 20.57 -6.17
C GLY A 323 18.10 20.81 -5.67
N ILE A 324 17.67 20.13 -4.60
CA ILE A 324 16.32 20.30 -4.03
C ILE A 324 16.24 21.67 -3.37
N ARG A 325 15.25 22.47 -3.79
CA ARG A 325 14.99 23.81 -3.24
C ARG A 325 13.74 23.77 -2.36
N GLY A 326 13.70 24.65 -1.36
CA GLY A 326 12.53 24.77 -0.48
C GLY A 326 12.30 23.54 0.39
N PHE A 327 13.31 23.17 1.16
CA PHE A 327 13.21 22.09 2.13
C PHE A 327 13.65 22.55 3.53
N GLU A 328 13.22 21.80 4.54
CA GLU A 328 13.66 21.95 5.93
C GLU A 328 13.96 20.55 6.49
N VAL A 329 15.05 20.40 7.24
CA VAL A 329 15.42 19.13 7.89
C VAL A 329 15.43 19.36 9.38
N GLU A 330 14.64 18.57 10.10
CA GLU A 330 14.54 18.68 11.55
C GLU A 330 14.58 17.32 12.24
N SER A 331 15.02 17.33 13.49
CA SER A 331 15.10 16.14 14.31
C SER A 331 13.81 15.89 15.10
N LEU A 332 13.61 14.64 15.50
CA LEU A 332 12.45 14.20 16.30
C LEU A 332 12.27 14.95 17.62
N GLY A 333 13.35 15.50 18.20
CA GLY A 333 13.27 16.27 19.43
C GLY A 333 12.59 17.63 19.28
N LYS A 334 12.29 18.07 18.04
CA LYS A 334 11.81 19.43 17.74
C LYS A 334 10.41 19.48 17.12
N LEU A 335 9.61 18.40 17.21
CA LEU A 335 8.25 18.37 16.67
C LEU A 335 7.34 19.47 17.25
N ASP A 336 7.50 19.81 18.53
CA ASP A 336 6.75 20.91 19.17
C ASP A 336 7.05 22.25 18.49
N LYS A 337 8.33 22.58 18.35
CA LYS A 337 8.78 23.81 17.69
C LYS A 337 8.31 23.89 16.23
N LEU A 338 8.29 22.75 15.52
CA LEU A 338 7.77 22.67 14.16
C LEU A 338 6.28 23.01 14.10
N ILE A 339 5.48 22.49 15.03
CA ILE A 339 4.04 22.77 15.11
C ILE A 339 3.80 24.24 15.45
N GLU A 340 4.54 24.80 16.41
CA GLU A 340 4.45 26.22 16.81
C GLU A 340 4.79 27.18 15.66
N ASN A 341 5.80 26.84 14.84
CA ASN A 341 6.21 27.62 13.67
C ASN A 341 5.22 27.55 12.49
N GLY A 342 4.21 26.68 12.57
CA GLY A 342 3.25 26.44 11.50
C GLY A 342 3.76 25.41 10.49
N VAL A 343 2.93 24.39 10.24
CA VAL A 343 3.27 23.25 9.37
C VAL A 343 2.60 23.31 8.00
N GLU A 344 1.76 24.31 7.74
CA GLU A 344 0.94 24.42 6.52
C GLU A 344 1.78 24.64 5.26
N LYS A 345 2.99 25.22 5.39
CA LYS A 345 3.90 25.43 4.25
C LYS A 345 4.38 24.12 3.61
N TYR A 346 4.39 23.02 4.37
CA TYR A 346 4.89 21.74 3.90
C TYR A 346 3.83 20.95 3.15
N ARG A 347 4.15 20.50 1.93
CA ARG A 347 3.29 19.62 1.12
C ARG A 347 3.78 18.17 1.13
N ASN A 348 5.10 17.98 1.29
CA ASN A 348 5.77 16.68 1.26
C ASN A 348 6.50 16.44 2.58
N ILE A 349 6.27 15.30 3.22
CA ILE A 349 6.88 14.92 4.50
C ILE A 349 7.66 13.63 4.31
N PHE A 350 8.97 13.68 4.49
CA PHE A 350 9.85 12.51 4.52
C PHE A 350 10.14 12.15 5.97
N ILE A 351 9.95 10.88 6.33
CA ILE A 351 10.22 10.37 7.67
C ILE A 351 11.26 9.27 7.54
N ASP A 352 12.48 9.58 7.96
CA ASP A 352 13.56 8.60 8.02
C ASP A 352 13.48 7.76 9.29
N GLU A 353 13.87 6.49 9.16
CA GLU A 353 13.67 5.46 10.18
C GLU A 353 12.22 5.43 10.72
N ALA A 354 11.25 5.48 9.79
CA ALA A 354 9.81 5.53 10.07
C ALA A 354 9.31 4.39 10.99
N HIS A 355 10.08 3.30 11.06
CA HIS A 355 9.84 2.22 12.00
C HIS A 355 9.86 2.66 13.47
N ARG A 356 10.33 3.87 13.82
CA ARG A 356 10.23 4.41 15.19
C ARG A 356 8.80 4.80 15.59
N PHE A 357 7.88 5.01 14.64
CA PHE A 357 6.51 5.51 14.89
C PHE A 357 5.45 4.40 14.86
N ARG A 358 5.59 3.44 15.76
CA ARG A 358 4.73 2.24 15.82
C ARG A 358 3.58 2.35 16.81
N ASN A 359 3.64 3.30 17.74
CA ASN A 359 2.68 3.41 18.84
C ASN A 359 1.78 4.64 18.73
N GLU A 360 0.53 4.40 18.35
CA GLU A 360 -0.53 5.40 18.19
C GLU A 360 -0.91 6.14 19.48
N THR A 361 -0.56 5.60 20.66
CA THR A 361 -0.86 6.20 21.96
C THR A 361 0.22 7.15 22.48
N SER A 362 1.35 7.26 21.80
CA SER A 362 2.44 8.16 22.20
C SER A 362 2.15 9.61 21.80
N GLN A 363 2.60 10.57 22.62
CA GLN A 363 2.50 12.00 22.30
C GLN A 363 3.33 12.36 21.06
N THR A 364 4.48 11.71 20.87
CA THR A 364 5.34 11.87 19.69
C THR A 364 4.58 11.51 18.41
N TYR A 365 3.85 10.39 18.42
CA TYR A 365 3.02 9.97 17.30
C TYR A 365 1.87 10.95 17.03
N GLU A 366 1.18 11.44 18.07
CA GLU A 366 0.10 12.42 17.92
C GLU A 366 0.57 13.68 17.18
N LYS A 367 1.72 14.23 17.60
CA LYS A 367 2.36 15.39 16.96
C LYS A 367 2.78 15.08 15.52
N LEU A 368 3.38 13.91 15.29
CA LEU A 368 3.78 13.50 13.95
C LEU A 368 2.58 13.35 13.02
N LYS A 369 1.50 12.73 13.49
CA LYS A 369 0.25 12.57 12.74
C LYS A 369 -0.36 13.93 12.42
N GLN A 370 -0.33 14.88 13.35
CA GLN A 370 -0.72 16.27 13.09
C GLN A 370 0.12 16.87 11.96
N ILE A 371 1.45 16.70 11.98
CA ILE A 371 2.33 17.23 10.92
C ILE A 371 2.03 16.60 9.55
N CYS A 372 1.71 15.30 9.52
CA CYS A 372 1.53 14.50 8.31
C CYS A 372 0.16 14.60 7.66
N TRP A 373 -0.89 14.85 8.44
CA TRP A 373 -2.27 14.75 7.95
C TRP A 373 -2.54 15.71 6.78
N GLY A 374 -3.22 15.22 5.75
CA GLY A 374 -3.54 15.99 4.53
C GLY A 374 -2.36 16.18 3.57
N LYS A 375 -1.19 15.58 3.82
CA LYS A 375 0.04 15.78 3.02
C LYS A 375 0.49 14.48 2.36
N ARG A 376 1.47 14.61 1.45
CA ARG A 376 2.20 13.48 0.89
C ARG A 376 3.21 12.98 1.90
N VAL A 377 3.10 11.71 2.30
CA VAL A 377 3.96 11.12 3.36
C VAL A 377 4.85 10.03 2.78
N ILE A 378 6.17 10.22 2.86
CA ILE A 378 7.18 9.28 2.40
C ILE A 378 7.85 8.67 3.63
N LEU A 379 7.63 7.38 3.85
CA LEU A 379 8.19 6.62 4.97
C LEU A 379 9.44 5.87 4.51
N VAL A 380 10.60 6.32 4.96
CA VAL A 380 11.89 5.71 4.60
C VAL A 380 12.27 4.74 5.71
N SER A 381 12.16 3.45 5.42
CA SER A 381 12.55 2.40 6.37
C SER A 381 12.66 1.05 5.68
N ALA A 382 13.82 0.38 5.83
CA ALA A 382 13.97 -0.99 5.37
C ALA A 382 13.11 -1.99 6.18
N THR A 383 12.69 -1.60 7.38
CA THR A 383 12.08 -2.50 8.36
C THR A 383 10.83 -1.94 9.03
N PRO A 384 9.71 -1.79 8.30
CA PRO A 384 8.46 -1.23 8.84
C PRO A 384 7.76 -2.13 9.87
N LEU A 385 8.00 -3.45 9.87
CA LEU A 385 7.47 -4.40 10.86
C LEU A 385 8.53 -4.79 11.89
N ASN A 386 8.18 -4.85 13.17
CA ASN A 386 9.10 -5.30 14.23
C ASN A 386 8.48 -6.33 15.18
N ASN A 387 7.37 -5.98 15.84
CA ASN A 387 6.77 -6.80 16.89
C ASN A 387 5.36 -7.27 16.55
N THR A 388 4.52 -6.40 15.98
CA THR A 388 3.10 -6.70 15.75
C THR A 388 2.57 -6.11 14.45
N PRO A 389 1.47 -6.66 13.88
CA PRO A 389 0.80 -6.05 12.75
C PRO A 389 0.42 -4.57 12.98
N PHE A 390 0.12 -4.17 14.22
CA PHE A 390 -0.21 -2.79 14.56
C PHE A 390 0.94 -1.80 14.29
N ASP A 391 2.18 -2.28 14.23
CA ASP A 391 3.35 -1.45 13.91
C ASP A 391 3.21 -0.82 12.51
N ILE A 392 2.71 -1.60 11.55
CA ILE A 392 2.43 -1.15 10.18
C ILE A 392 1.20 -0.25 10.15
N LEU A 393 0.14 -0.61 10.90
CA LEU A 393 -1.07 0.19 10.96
C LEU A 393 -0.81 1.62 11.42
N SER A 394 -0.02 1.79 12.48
CA SER A 394 0.33 3.12 13.00
C SER A 394 1.02 3.96 11.93
N GLN A 395 1.98 3.41 11.19
CA GLN A 395 2.65 4.12 10.12
C GLN A 395 1.68 4.53 8.98
N ILE A 396 0.74 3.66 8.61
CA ILE A 396 -0.27 3.94 7.58
C ILE A 396 -1.25 5.04 8.04
N LYS A 397 -1.66 5.02 9.32
CA LYS A 397 -2.60 5.99 9.90
C LYS A 397 -2.03 7.42 10.00
N LEU A 398 -0.77 7.65 9.62
CA LEU A 398 -0.21 8.99 9.42
C LEU A 398 -0.80 9.72 8.21
N PHE A 399 -1.23 8.97 7.19
CA PHE A 399 -1.77 9.53 5.93
C PHE A 399 -3.07 8.87 5.46
N GLN A 400 -3.52 7.81 6.11
CA GLN A 400 -4.79 7.11 5.83
C GLN A 400 -5.75 7.17 7.03
N LYS A 401 -7.04 7.14 6.72
CA LYS A 401 -8.13 7.03 7.71
C LYS A 401 -8.19 5.60 8.26
N GLY A 402 -8.49 5.46 9.56
CA GLY A 402 -8.64 4.14 10.19
C GLY A 402 -9.83 3.35 9.62
N HIS A 403 -10.91 4.07 9.32
CA HIS A 403 -12.09 3.60 8.63
C HIS A 403 -12.28 4.39 7.33
N ASN A 404 -12.72 3.73 6.27
CA ASN A 404 -12.81 4.28 4.91
C ASN A 404 -11.46 4.75 4.33
N SER A 405 -10.43 3.91 4.44
CA SER A 405 -9.15 4.14 3.77
C SER A 405 -9.31 4.09 2.24
N THR A 406 -8.36 4.69 1.51
CA THR A 406 -8.34 4.65 0.04
C THR A 406 -7.74 3.35 -0.52
N ILE A 407 -7.34 2.42 0.36
CA ILE A 407 -6.72 1.15 -0.03
C ILE A 407 -7.80 0.15 -0.46
N PRO A 408 -7.75 -0.38 -1.70
CA PRO A 408 -8.85 -1.18 -2.28
C PRO A 408 -9.30 -2.37 -1.45
N ASN A 409 -8.36 -3.12 -0.87
CA ASN A 409 -8.64 -4.36 -0.13
C ASN A 409 -8.67 -4.14 1.39
N ALA A 410 -8.63 -2.89 1.84
CA ALA A 410 -8.47 -2.57 3.25
C ALA A 410 -9.16 -1.27 3.66
N ARG A 411 -10.39 -1.04 3.19
CA ARG A 411 -11.19 0.14 3.57
C ARG A 411 -11.34 0.32 5.09
N ASP A 412 -11.41 -0.77 5.86
CA ASP A 412 -11.42 -0.70 7.32
C ASP A 412 -10.15 -1.32 7.88
N LEU A 413 -9.13 -0.46 8.05
CA LEU A 413 -7.82 -0.85 8.52
C LEU A 413 -7.87 -1.34 9.97
N ASP A 414 -8.58 -0.62 10.83
CA ASP A 414 -8.69 -0.97 12.25
C ASP A 414 -9.31 -2.37 12.43
N LYS A 415 -10.36 -2.72 11.66
CA LYS A 415 -10.95 -4.07 11.68
C LYS A 415 -10.02 -5.14 11.15
N LEU A 416 -9.36 -4.90 10.02
CA LEU A 416 -8.43 -5.86 9.40
C LEU A 416 -7.30 -6.21 10.38
N PHE A 417 -6.59 -5.20 10.88
CA PHE A 417 -5.44 -5.38 11.77
C PHE A 417 -5.84 -5.93 13.15
N SER A 418 -7.02 -5.57 13.67
CA SER A 418 -7.56 -6.21 14.89
C SER A 418 -7.81 -7.70 14.69
N GLY A 419 -8.28 -8.11 13.52
CA GLY A 419 -8.44 -9.52 13.14
C GLY A 419 -7.10 -10.28 13.13
N LEU A 420 -6.08 -9.69 12.50
CA LEU A 420 -4.72 -10.25 12.45
C LEU A 420 -4.11 -10.40 13.85
N GLN A 421 -4.27 -9.39 14.70
CA GLN A 421 -3.80 -9.43 16.08
C GLN A 421 -4.51 -10.51 16.89
N LYS A 422 -5.83 -10.67 16.71
CA LYS A 422 -6.62 -11.70 17.41
C LYS A 422 -6.15 -13.10 17.04
N LYS A 423 -5.89 -13.36 15.75
CA LYS A 423 -5.28 -14.62 15.29
C LYS A 423 -3.94 -14.86 15.97
N LEU A 424 -3.05 -13.87 15.97
CA LEU A 424 -1.72 -13.97 16.59
C LEU A 424 -1.78 -14.24 18.10
N LYS A 425 -2.72 -13.61 18.83
CA LYS A 425 -2.92 -13.80 20.28
C LYS A 425 -3.55 -15.15 20.65
N SER A 426 -4.25 -15.79 19.71
CA SER A 426 -4.91 -17.08 19.96
C SER A 426 -3.94 -18.28 19.99
N VAL A 427 -2.68 -18.09 19.59
CA VAL A 427 -1.67 -19.14 19.55
C VAL A 427 -0.68 -19.01 20.70
N ASP A 428 -0.37 -20.14 21.34
CA ASP A 428 0.69 -20.21 22.35
C ASP A 428 2.06 -20.07 21.68
N ARG A 429 2.82 -19.04 22.08
CA ARG A 429 4.19 -18.77 21.63
C ARG A 429 5.15 -19.91 21.93
N LYS A 430 4.85 -20.79 22.89
CA LYS A 430 5.65 -21.99 23.17
C LYS A 430 5.56 -23.05 22.07
N LYS A 431 4.50 -23.04 21.25
CA LYS A 431 4.33 -23.93 20.10
C LYS A 431 4.81 -23.24 18.82
N ILE A 432 6.14 -23.12 18.69
CA ILE A 432 6.81 -22.34 17.63
C ILE A 432 6.27 -22.65 16.22
N LYS A 433 6.09 -23.93 15.85
CA LYS A 433 5.57 -24.31 14.52
C LYS A 433 4.21 -23.70 14.19
N ASN A 434 3.25 -23.75 15.12
CA ASN A 434 1.92 -23.17 14.90
C ASN A 434 1.98 -21.63 14.91
N TYR A 435 2.85 -21.06 15.74
CA TYR A 435 3.06 -19.62 15.83
C TYR A 435 3.63 -19.07 14.52
N LEU A 436 4.66 -19.71 13.96
CA LEU A 436 5.25 -19.36 12.66
C LEU A 436 4.23 -19.49 11.51
N LYS A 437 3.38 -20.53 11.53
CA LYS A 437 2.31 -20.66 10.52
C LYS A 437 1.35 -19.47 10.51
N ILE A 438 0.87 -19.03 11.68
CA ILE A 438 -0.03 -17.86 11.77
C ILE A 438 0.69 -16.56 11.40
N ILE A 439 1.97 -16.42 11.76
CA ILE A 439 2.80 -15.30 11.31
C ILE A 439 2.81 -15.26 9.78
N LYS A 440 3.08 -16.38 9.12
CA LYS A 440 3.11 -16.48 7.66
C LYS A 440 1.76 -16.10 7.03
N GLU A 441 0.65 -16.63 7.53
CA GLU A 441 -0.71 -16.29 7.07
C GLU A 441 -1.05 -14.79 7.25
N ASN A 442 -0.69 -14.22 8.39
CA ASN A 442 -0.88 -12.79 8.64
C ASN A 442 0.00 -11.94 7.72
N SER A 443 1.24 -12.36 7.50
CA SER A 443 2.22 -11.67 6.65
C SER A 443 1.75 -11.61 5.20
N LEU A 444 1.23 -12.74 4.67
CA LEU A 444 0.58 -12.81 3.37
C LEU A 444 -0.60 -11.83 3.28
N THR A 445 -1.46 -11.79 4.30
CA THR A 445 -2.62 -10.90 4.31
C THR A 445 -2.20 -9.42 4.29
N ILE A 446 -1.17 -9.06 5.05
CA ILE A 446 -0.62 -7.70 5.09
C ILE A 446 0.00 -7.33 3.73
N ARG A 447 0.78 -8.23 3.14
CA ARG A 447 1.42 -8.00 1.85
C ARG A 447 0.39 -7.72 0.75
N GLU A 448 -0.56 -8.63 0.56
CA GLU A 448 -1.51 -8.59 -0.56
C GLU A 448 -2.53 -7.45 -0.42
N ASN A 449 -3.03 -7.22 0.81
CA ASN A 449 -4.11 -6.26 1.00
C ASN A 449 -3.61 -4.84 1.28
N ILE A 450 -2.36 -4.67 1.68
CA ILE A 450 -1.82 -3.38 2.16
C ILE A 450 -0.53 -3.00 1.44
N LEU A 451 0.55 -3.75 1.67
CA LEU A 451 1.89 -3.32 1.24
C LEU A 451 2.00 -3.26 -0.28
N LYS A 452 1.25 -4.09 -1.01
CA LYS A 452 1.06 -4.00 -2.46
C LYS A 452 0.88 -2.56 -2.98
N TYR A 453 0.02 -1.81 -2.29
CA TYR A 453 -0.43 -0.48 -2.71
C TYR A 453 0.48 0.63 -2.19
N LEU A 454 1.16 0.38 -1.06
CA LEU A 454 1.87 1.41 -0.33
C LEU A 454 3.40 1.25 -0.35
N MET A 455 3.94 0.11 -0.77
CA MET A 455 5.37 -0.19 -0.61
C MET A 455 6.11 -0.25 -1.93
N VAL A 456 7.26 0.41 -1.96
CA VAL A 456 8.32 0.24 -2.96
C VAL A 456 9.45 -0.52 -2.29
N ARG A 457 9.70 -1.74 -2.76
CA ARG A 457 10.76 -2.59 -2.24
C ARG A 457 11.28 -3.50 -3.36
N ARG A 458 12.59 -3.53 -3.49
CA ARG A 458 13.38 -4.46 -4.30
C ARG A 458 14.36 -5.21 -3.42
N THR A 459 14.60 -6.46 -3.80
CA THR A 459 15.67 -7.28 -3.24
C THR A 459 16.93 -7.19 -4.10
N ARG A 460 18.09 -7.57 -3.57
CA ARG A 460 19.35 -7.55 -4.33
C ARG A 460 19.31 -8.56 -5.47
N THR A 461 18.71 -9.71 -5.24
CA THR A 461 18.53 -10.75 -6.27
C THR A 461 17.70 -10.21 -7.44
N GLU A 462 16.63 -9.46 -7.17
CA GLU A 462 15.84 -8.80 -8.20
C GLU A 462 16.67 -7.78 -8.98
N VAL A 463 17.45 -6.94 -8.28
CA VAL A 463 18.31 -5.96 -8.97
C VAL A 463 19.32 -6.66 -9.88
N LEU A 464 19.97 -7.72 -9.41
CA LEU A 464 20.93 -8.51 -10.20
C LEU A 464 20.29 -9.25 -11.38
N LYS A 465 19.04 -9.71 -11.24
CA LYS A 465 18.31 -10.45 -12.28
C LYS A 465 17.79 -9.52 -13.38
N TYR A 466 17.10 -8.44 -13.02
CA TYR A 466 16.37 -7.59 -13.97
C TYR A 466 17.21 -6.41 -14.49
N PHE A 467 18.22 -5.93 -13.75
CA PHE A 467 19.06 -4.78 -14.13
C PHE A 467 20.53 -5.17 -14.38
N LYS A 468 20.78 -6.44 -14.72
CA LYS A 468 22.13 -6.97 -14.94
C LYS A 468 22.94 -6.16 -15.95
N LYS A 469 22.30 -5.70 -17.03
CA LYS A 469 22.94 -4.95 -18.11
C LYS A 469 23.47 -3.60 -17.61
N ASP A 470 22.65 -2.86 -16.86
CA ASP A 470 23.01 -1.57 -16.27
C ASP A 470 24.18 -1.74 -15.28
N LEU A 471 24.07 -2.68 -14.35
CA LEU A 471 25.14 -2.97 -13.38
C LEU A 471 26.48 -3.34 -14.05
N GLN A 472 26.45 -4.13 -15.13
CA GLN A 472 27.64 -4.48 -15.89
C GLN A 472 28.26 -3.29 -16.61
N GLN A 473 27.43 -2.41 -17.20
CA GLN A 473 27.91 -1.18 -17.85
C GLN A 473 28.59 -0.25 -16.84
N GLN A 474 28.05 -0.15 -15.62
CA GLN A 474 28.58 0.67 -14.55
C GLN A 474 29.69 0.00 -13.72
N ARG A 475 30.03 -1.26 -14.03
CA ARG A 475 31.05 -2.08 -13.36
C ARG A 475 30.79 -2.25 -11.85
N LEU A 476 29.52 -2.40 -11.49
CA LEU A 476 29.07 -2.58 -10.13
C LEU A 476 28.80 -4.06 -9.83
N LYS A 477 29.01 -4.47 -8.58
CA LYS A 477 28.68 -5.80 -8.08
C LYS A 477 28.20 -5.70 -6.64
N PHE A 478 27.24 -6.54 -6.26
CA PHE A 478 26.88 -6.71 -4.85
C PHE A 478 27.77 -7.78 -4.22
N PRO A 479 28.23 -7.58 -2.98
CA PRO A 479 28.95 -8.63 -2.25
C PRO A 479 27.99 -9.76 -1.87
N GLU A 480 28.48 -10.99 -1.85
CA GLU A 480 27.75 -12.13 -1.30
C GLU A 480 27.83 -12.10 0.23
N LEU A 481 26.69 -12.35 0.88
CA LEU A 481 26.65 -12.49 2.32
C LEU A 481 26.96 -13.95 2.66
N ALA A 482 28.13 -14.19 3.25
CA ALA A 482 28.49 -15.53 3.71
C ALA A 482 27.56 -15.98 4.85
N GLU A 483 27.42 -17.29 5.01
CA GLU A 483 26.61 -17.87 6.08
C GLU A 483 26.99 -17.29 7.45
N PRO A 484 25.99 -16.84 8.26
CA PRO A 484 26.25 -16.18 9.52
C PRO A 484 26.85 -17.15 10.54
N ARG A 485 28.04 -16.84 11.04
CA ARG A 485 28.79 -17.70 11.97
C ARG A 485 28.30 -17.51 13.40
N ARG A 486 27.82 -18.60 14.00
CA ARG A 486 27.43 -18.61 15.41
C ARG A 486 28.66 -18.75 16.31
N VAL A 487 28.78 -17.88 17.30
CA VAL A 487 29.84 -17.95 18.32
C VAL A 487 29.20 -18.30 19.67
N TYR A 488 29.67 -19.41 20.23
CA TYR A 488 29.26 -19.91 21.54
C TYR A 488 30.40 -19.81 22.54
N TYR A 489 30.05 -19.62 23.81
CA TYR A 489 30.94 -19.71 24.96
C TYR A 489 30.30 -20.58 26.04
N GLN A 490 31.12 -21.17 26.90
CA GLN A 490 30.66 -22.07 27.95
C GLN A 490 31.13 -21.57 29.32
N PHE A 491 30.25 -21.73 30.31
CA PHE A 491 30.59 -21.50 31.70
C PHE A 491 31.18 -22.77 32.31
N ASP A 492 32.16 -22.61 33.18
CA ASP A 492 32.57 -23.70 34.06
C ASP A 492 31.47 -24.00 35.10
N ALA A 493 31.57 -25.14 35.78
CA ALA A 493 30.54 -25.58 36.73
C ALA A 493 30.32 -24.63 37.92
N ARG A 494 31.30 -23.79 38.28
CA ARG A 494 31.16 -22.81 39.37
C ARG A 494 30.41 -21.58 38.87
N LEU A 495 30.84 -21.03 37.74
CA LEU A 495 30.24 -19.87 37.11
C LEU A 495 28.79 -20.15 36.70
N ASP A 496 28.51 -21.37 36.24
CA ASP A 496 27.16 -21.84 35.94
C ASP A 496 26.23 -21.77 37.17
N LYS A 497 26.69 -22.24 38.33
CA LYS A 497 25.93 -22.14 39.59
C LYS A 497 25.69 -20.68 40.01
N ILE A 498 26.72 -19.82 39.89
CA ILE A 498 26.62 -18.39 40.20
C ILE A 498 25.59 -17.72 39.27
N PHE A 499 25.66 -18.03 37.98
CA PHE A 499 24.76 -17.51 36.97
C PHE A 499 23.31 -17.93 37.25
N MET A 500 23.06 -19.23 37.46
CA MET A 500 21.72 -19.75 37.75
C MET A 500 21.13 -19.18 39.04
N ARG A 501 21.96 -19.07 40.10
CA ARG A 501 21.54 -18.42 41.34
C ARG A 501 21.18 -16.95 41.12
N SER A 502 21.93 -16.24 40.28
CA SER A 502 21.64 -14.84 39.95
C SER A 502 20.30 -14.69 39.22
N ILE A 503 19.99 -15.59 38.28
CA ILE A 503 18.68 -15.61 37.61
C ILE A 503 17.54 -15.87 38.61
N GLU A 504 17.72 -16.80 39.55
CA GLU A 504 16.75 -17.05 40.63
C GLU A 504 16.54 -15.81 41.50
N LEU A 505 17.61 -15.14 41.90
CA LEU A 505 17.56 -13.89 42.67
C LEU A 505 16.84 -12.78 41.90
N ILE A 506 17.14 -12.61 40.60
CA ILE A 506 16.47 -11.64 39.72
C ILE A 506 14.97 -11.94 39.57
N LYS A 507 14.56 -13.22 39.59
CA LYS A 507 13.15 -13.63 39.55
C LYS A 507 12.41 -13.28 40.85
N ASN A 508 13.09 -13.40 41.99
CA ASN A 508 12.53 -13.13 43.32
C ASN A 508 12.63 -11.64 43.71
N PHE A 509 13.47 -10.86 43.03
CA PHE A 509 13.61 -9.43 43.25
C PHE A 509 12.32 -8.66 42.89
N ARG A 510 11.87 -7.78 43.80
CA ARG A 510 10.58 -7.10 43.68
C ARG A 510 10.65 -5.78 42.93
N TYR A 511 11.83 -5.21 42.71
CA TYR A 511 12.03 -3.91 42.04
C TYR A 511 11.29 -2.74 42.75
N THR A 512 11.15 -2.83 44.07
CA THR A 512 10.36 -1.91 44.91
C THR A 512 10.76 -0.44 44.76
N ARG A 513 12.04 -0.11 44.57
CA ARG A 513 12.51 1.28 44.33
C ARG A 513 11.89 1.89 43.08
N TYR A 514 11.67 1.09 42.04
CA TYR A 514 11.11 1.53 40.77
C TYR A 514 9.58 1.46 40.73
N MET A 515 9.00 0.91 41.80
CA MET A 515 7.57 0.70 41.96
C MET A 515 6.98 1.34 43.24
N PRO A 516 7.41 2.55 43.67
CA PRO A 516 6.99 3.13 44.94
C PRO A 516 5.48 3.43 45.03
N LEU A 517 4.82 3.77 43.92
CA LEU A 517 3.41 4.14 43.89
C LEU A 517 2.48 2.94 44.14
N LEU A 518 2.96 1.70 43.94
CA LEU A 518 2.21 0.50 44.34
C LEU A 518 2.06 0.37 45.87
N TYR A 519 2.86 1.12 46.64
CA TYR A 519 2.86 1.07 48.09
C TYR A 519 2.19 2.28 48.74
N LEU A 520 1.68 3.23 47.96
CA LEU A 520 0.84 4.32 48.47
C LEU A 520 -0.45 3.76 49.06
N LYS A 521 -0.95 4.36 50.14
CA LYS A 521 -2.23 3.96 50.75
C LYS A 521 -3.43 4.18 49.82
N ASN A 522 -3.39 5.22 48.99
CA ASN A 522 -4.41 5.56 47.99
C ASN A 522 -3.75 5.83 46.62
N PRO A 523 -3.38 4.79 45.87
CA PRO A 523 -2.68 4.96 44.60
C PRO A 523 -3.66 5.24 43.45
N ASP A 524 -3.26 6.06 42.49
CA ASP A 524 -4.00 6.20 41.22
C ASP A 524 -3.83 4.91 40.38
N PRO A 525 -4.92 4.21 39.99
CA PRO A 525 -4.85 3.00 39.17
C PRO A 525 -4.08 3.16 37.85
N GLN A 526 -4.08 4.35 37.25
CA GLN A 526 -3.34 4.62 36.01
C GLN A 526 -1.83 4.68 36.28
N GLU A 527 -1.41 5.34 37.36
CA GLU A 527 0.01 5.46 37.74
C GLU A 527 0.59 4.09 38.15
N VAL A 528 -0.20 3.25 38.83
CA VAL A 528 0.19 1.88 39.23
C VAL A 528 0.54 1.01 38.03
N THR A 529 -0.23 1.12 36.94
CA THR A 529 0.01 0.33 35.73
C THR A 529 1.33 0.71 35.07
N GLY A 530 1.66 2.00 35.02
CA GLY A 530 2.95 2.49 34.51
C GLY A 530 4.14 1.96 35.31
N GLN A 531 4.03 1.89 36.64
CA GLN A 531 5.10 1.38 37.48
C GLN A 531 5.30 -0.13 37.37
N ARG A 532 4.22 -0.92 37.21
CA ARG A 532 4.35 -2.37 36.94
C ARG A 532 5.13 -2.63 35.65
N ASN A 533 4.92 -1.82 34.61
CA ASN A 533 5.67 -1.92 33.36
C ASN A 533 7.15 -1.58 33.57
N LEU A 534 7.46 -0.52 34.34
CA LEU A 534 8.82 -0.15 34.71
C LEU A 534 9.53 -1.26 35.51
N GLY A 535 8.87 -1.89 36.47
CA GLY A 535 9.43 -3.01 37.22
C GLY A 535 9.76 -4.21 36.33
N ARG A 536 8.86 -4.58 35.41
CA ARG A 536 9.12 -5.62 34.40
C ARG A 536 10.33 -5.27 33.52
N PHE A 537 10.48 -4.00 33.16
CA PHE A 537 11.62 -3.55 32.38
C PHE A 537 12.93 -3.65 33.13
N MET A 538 12.99 -3.19 34.39
CA MET A 538 14.21 -3.28 35.19
C MET A 538 14.67 -4.73 35.37
N ARG A 539 13.74 -5.68 35.39
CA ARG A 539 14.06 -7.10 35.33
C ARG A 539 14.74 -7.49 34.04
N ILE A 540 14.17 -7.10 32.90
CA ILE A 540 14.76 -7.38 31.58
C ILE A 540 16.16 -6.75 31.49
N LEU A 541 16.32 -5.52 31.97
CA LEU A 541 17.60 -4.80 31.99
C LEU A 541 18.68 -5.57 32.75
N LEU A 542 18.40 -6.05 33.97
CA LEU A 542 19.37 -6.82 34.75
C LEU A 542 19.81 -8.10 34.02
N VAL A 543 18.86 -8.83 33.40
CA VAL A 543 19.19 -10.03 32.64
C VAL A 543 19.98 -9.70 31.37
N LYS A 544 19.63 -8.64 30.63
CA LYS A 544 20.39 -8.19 29.44
C LYS A 544 21.82 -7.79 29.81
N ARG A 545 22.02 -7.07 30.91
CA ARG A 545 23.37 -6.68 31.36
C ARG A 545 24.19 -7.89 31.80
N LEU A 546 23.55 -8.89 32.42
CA LEU A 546 24.17 -10.16 32.79
C LEU A 546 24.69 -10.95 31.57
N GLU A 547 23.90 -11.01 30.49
CA GLU A 547 24.29 -11.69 29.24
C GLU A 547 25.24 -10.88 28.35
N SER A 548 25.19 -9.53 28.41
CA SER A 548 26.03 -8.68 27.57
C SER A 548 27.50 -8.75 28.01
N SER A 549 27.82 -8.42 29.27
CA SER A 549 29.14 -8.63 29.87
C SER A 549 29.08 -8.61 31.40
N PHE A 550 29.96 -9.37 32.05
CA PHE A 550 30.04 -9.40 33.52
C PHE A 550 30.38 -8.03 34.11
N TYR A 551 31.16 -7.23 33.39
CA TYR A 551 31.46 -5.84 33.77
C TYR A 551 30.21 -4.96 33.78
N ALA A 552 29.41 -5.00 32.70
CA ALA A 552 28.17 -4.22 32.61
C ALA A 552 27.16 -4.63 33.69
N PHE A 553 27.07 -5.92 34.02
CA PHE A 553 26.26 -6.41 35.12
C PHE A 553 26.69 -5.86 36.48
N LYS A 554 27.99 -5.95 36.83
CA LYS A 554 28.53 -5.43 38.09
C LYS A 554 28.28 -3.93 38.26
N MET A 555 28.55 -3.14 37.22
CA MET A 555 28.27 -1.70 37.23
C MET A 555 26.78 -1.38 37.40
N THR A 556 25.91 -2.22 36.84
CA THR A 556 24.45 -2.07 37.00
C THR A 556 24.01 -2.43 38.41
N LEU A 557 24.55 -3.50 39.01
CA LEU A 557 24.31 -3.84 40.43
C LEU A 557 24.75 -2.72 41.36
N ASP A 558 25.94 -2.15 41.16
CA ASP A 558 26.44 -1.04 41.96
C ASP A 558 25.52 0.17 41.92
N ARG A 559 25.02 0.53 40.73
CA ARG A 559 24.04 1.61 40.57
C ARG A 559 22.72 1.29 41.28
N PHE A 560 22.22 0.06 41.16
CA PHE A 560 21.01 -0.36 41.85
C PHE A 560 21.18 -0.29 43.37
N ILE A 561 22.27 -0.84 43.91
CA ILE A 561 22.59 -0.80 45.35
C ILE A 561 22.66 0.64 45.84
N HIS A 562 23.41 1.50 45.15
CA HIS A 562 23.53 2.91 45.51
C HIS A 562 22.17 3.63 45.49
N SER A 563 21.35 3.35 44.47
CA SER A 563 20.02 3.93 44.37
C SER A 563 19.09 3.45 45.48
N TYR A 564 19.11 2.16 45.84
CA TYR A 564 18.29 1.62 46.92
C TYR A 564 18.73 2.16 48.29
N ASP A 565 20.03 2.18 48.57
CA ASP A 565 20.57 2.73 49.82
C ASP A 565 20.20 4.22 49.98
N SER A 566 20.38 5.02 48.92
CA SER A 566 19.99 6.43 48.91
C SER A 566 18.49 6.61 49.14
N PHE A 567 17.66 5.78 48.51
CA PHE A 567 16.21 5.85 48.62
C PHE A 567 15.69 5.44 50.00
N ILE A 568 16.30 4.42 50.63
CA ILE A 568 15.99 4.02 52.01
C ILE A 568 16.37 5.15 52.98
N LYS A 569 17.54 5.78 52.80
CA LYS A 569 17.95 6.94 53.61
C LYS A 569 16.98 8.12 53.47
N MET A 570 16.39 8.33 52.29
CA MET A 570 15.36 9.35 52.08
C MET A 570 14.07 9.00 52.85
N LEU A 571 13.61 7.76 52.73
CA LEU A 571 12.44 7.25 53.46
C LEU A 571 12.62 7.40 54.99
N ASP A 572 13.82 7.13 55.50
CA ASP A 572 14.17 7.29 56.92
C ASP A 572 14.18 8.75 57.38
N LYS A 573 14.50 9.69 56.49
CA LYS A 573 14.44 11.15 56.75
C LYS A 573 13.01 11.71 56.71
N GLY A 574 12.01 10.87 56.43
CA GLY A 574 10.59 11.25 56.45
C GLY A 574 10.03 11.77 55.13
N THR A 575 10.86 11.99 54.11
CA THR A 575 10.43 12.54 52.82
C THR A 575 10.98 11.73 51.66
N ILE A 576 10.12 11.40 50.70
CA ILE A 576 10.48 10.69 49.48
C ILE A 576 10.21 11.57 48.27
N TYR A 577 11.12 11.52 47.31
CA TYR A 577 10.97 12.18 46.03
C TYR A 577 10.78 11.12 44.95
N ILE A 578 9.66 11.18 44.23
CA ILE A 578 9.31 10.21 43.19
C ILE A 578 9.10 10.94 41.86
N SER A 579 9.73 10.41 40.80
CA SER A 579 9.56 10.89 39.44
C SER A 579 8.20 10.46 38.88
N LYS A 580 7.41 11.43 38.38
CA LYS A 580 6.10 11.18 37.76
C LYS A 580 6.05 11.35 36.25
N GLN A 581 6.89 12.22 35.69
CA GLN A 581 6.68 12.74 34.34
C GLN A 581 7.27 11.88 33.21
N HIS A 582 8.11 10.89 33.52
CA HIS A 582 8.83 10.12 32.51
C HIS A 582 8.21 8.76 32.18
N SER A 583 7.10 8.36 32.80
CA SER A 583 6.48 7.04 32.55
C SER A 583 6.18 6.78 31.07
N GLU A 584 5.64 7.77 30.36
CA GLU A 584 5.37 7.69 28.92
C GLU A 584 6.67 7.66 28.09
N LYS A 585 7.67 8.49 28.42
CA LYS A 585 8.97 8.52 27.71
C LYS A 585 9.80 7.25 27.92
N ILE A 586 9.72 6.68 29.12
CA ILE A 586 10.30 5.39 29.46
C ILE A 586 9.61 4.31 28.64
N TYR A 587 8.28 4.35 28.51
CA TYR A 587 7.51 3.41 27.69
C TYR A 587 7.87 3.51 26.19
N GLU A 588 8.07 4.72 25.67
CA GLU A 588 8.53 4.94 24.30
C GLU A 588 9.96 4.43 24.07
N ALA A 589 10.88 4.71 25.00
CA ALA A 589 12.25 4.19 24.94
C ALA A 589 12.27 2.65 25.07
N LEU A 590 11.33 2.08 25.84
CA LEU A 590 11.07 0.65 25.98
C LEU A 590 10.70 0.01 24.63
N GLU A 591 9.79 0.63 23.89
CA GLU A 591 9.36 0.15 22.56
C GLU A 591 10.47 0.23 21.52
N ASN A 592 11.40 1.18 21.70
CA ASN A 592 12.56 1.37 20.84
C ASN A 592 13.80 0.58 21.26
N ASP A 593 13.73 -0.18 22.37
CA ASP A 593 14.84 -0.92 22.97
C ASP A 593 16.07 -0.02 23.25
N ASP A 594 15.80 1.22 23.70
CA ASP A 594 16.80 2.23 24.03
C ASP A 594 17.05 2.26 25.55
N LEU A 595 17.86 1.31 26.01
CA LEU A 595 18.13 1.08 27.43
C LEU A 595 18.85 2.26 28.09
N ASP A 596 19.76 2.92 27.35
CA ASP A 596 20.58 4.00 27.89
C ASP A 596 19.73 5.27 28.08
N ARG A 597 18.80 5.57 27.17
CA ARG A 597 17.87 6.67 27.35
C ARG A 597 16.98 6.48 28.58
N ILE A 598 16.59 5.24 28.89
CA ILE A 598 15.80 4.95 30.08
C ILE A 598 16.61 5.25 31.35
N ILE A 599 17.90 4.85 31.37
CA ILE A 599 18.79 5.15 32.49
C ILE A 599 18.92 6.67 32.68
N GLU A 600 19.17 7.43 31.61
CA GLU A 600 19.23 8.90 31.68
C GLU A 600 17.93 9.53 32.19
N LEU A 601 16.77 9.08 31.71
CA LEU A 601 15.46 9.58 32.13
C LEU A 601 15.17 9.30 33.60
N VAL A 602 15.72 8.21 34.14
CA VAL A 602 15.67 7.90 35.58
C VAL A 602 16.60 8.81 36.40
N GLU A 603 17.66 9.35 35.79
CA GLU A 603 18.65 10.22 36.44
C GLU A 603 18.31 11.73 36.36
N GLN A 604 17.59 12.20 35.33
CA GLN A 604 17.35 13.63 35.01
C GLN A 604 16.23 14.34 35.82
N ASP A 605 15.94 13.91 37.05
CA ASP A 605 14.72 14.16 37.84
C ASP A 605 14.03 15.55 37.77
N LYS A 606 12.71 15.52 37.51
CA LYS A 606 11.70 16.43 38.10
C LYS A 606 10.87 15.62 39.11
N VAL A 607 11.01 15.95 40.39
CA VAL A 607 10.53 15.13 41.51
C VAL A 607 9.29 15.70 42.18
N GLN A 608 8.32 14.83 42.51
CA GLN A 608 7.23 15.15 43.42
C GLN A 608 7.56 14.66 44.84
N LYS A 609 7.33 15.53 45.82
CA LYS A 609 7.54 15.25 47.24
C LYS A 609 6.35 14.44 47.81
N TYR A 610 6.66 13.39 48.56
CA TYR A 610 5.75 12.58 49.35
C TYR A 610 6.26 12.46 50.78
N GLU A 611 5.35 12.32 51.74
CA GLU A 611 5.72 12.04 53.13
C GLU A 611 5.83 10.52 53.32
N SER A 612 6.79 10.05 54.12
CA SER A 612 7.03 8.61 54.32
C SER A 612 5.81 7.89 54.89
N GLY A 613 4.96 8.60 55.64
CA GLY A 613 3.69 8.11 56.19
C GLY A 613 2.59 7.82 55.14
N ASP A 614 2.74 8.30 53.91
CA ASP A 614 1.79 8.04 52.81
C ASP A 614 1.89 6.60 52.28
N PHE A 615 3.00 5.93 52.57
CA PHE A 615 3.30 4.57 52.12
C PHE A 615 2.92 3.52 53.17
N SER A 616 2.62 2.32 52.71
CA SER A 616 2.39 1.15 53.55
C SER A 616 3.66 0.72 54.28
N LYS A 617 3.52 0.12 55.47
CA LYS A 617 4.65 -0.34 56.29
C LYS A 617 5.55 -1.34 55.54
N ALA A 618 4.94 -2.18 54.70
CA ALA A 618 5.63 -3.15 53.84
C ALA A 618 6.58 -2.50 52.83
N PHE A 619 6.48 -1.20 52.53
CA PHE A 619 7.33 -0.54 51.56
C PHE A 619 8.80 -0.55 51.98
N LYS A 620 9.06 -0.16 53.24
CA LYS A 620 10.41 -0.12 53.83
C LYS A 620 11.02 -1.51 53.91
N ASP A 621 10.23 -2.49 54.34
CA ASP A 621 10.68 -3.86 54.51
C ASP A 621 11.06 -4.47 53.16
N ASN A 622 10.21 -4.30 52.13
CA ASN A 622 10.51 -4.78 50.78
C ASN A 622 11.71 -4.08 50.12
N LEU A 623 11.93 -2.77 50.37
CA LEU A 623 13.14 -2.08 49.89
C LEU A 623 14.42 -2.68 50.48
N LYS A 624 14.38 -3.06 51.77
CA LYS A 624 15.50 -3.72 52.44
C LYS A 624 15.71 -5.13 51.92
N GLU A 625 14.65 -5.92 51.77
CA GLU A 625 14.71 -7.27 51.17
C GLU A 625 15.35 -7.22 49.77
N ASP A 626 14.91 -6.27 48.93
CA ASP A 626 15.50 -6.04 47.60
C ASP A 626 17.00 -5.68 47.71
N LEU A 627 17.37 -4.74 48.60
CA LEU A 627 18.76 -4.37 48.79
C LEU A 627 19.62 -5.57 49.22
N ASP A 628 19.12 -6.42 50.10
CA ASP A 628 19.81 -7.64 50.54
C ASP A 628 20.03 -8.61 49.37
N ILE A 629 19.02 -8.78 48.49
CA ILE A 629 19.15 -9.56 47.26
C ILE A 629 20.22 -8.99 46.32
N LEU A 630 20.29 -7.65 46.17
CA LEU A 630 21.31 -7.00 45.34
C LEU A 630 22.72 -7.18 45.92
N LEU A 631 22.86 -7.09 47.25
CA LEU A 631 24.14 -7.32 47.94
C LEU A 631 24.58 -8.79 47.85
N GLU A 632 23.65 -9.74 47.92
CA GLU A 632 23.92 -11.16 47.68
C GLU A 632 24.46 -11.36 46.25
N MET A 633 23.77 -10.81 45.24
CA MET A 633 24.25 -10.86 43.85
C MET A 633 25.62 -10.22 43.71
N LYS A 634 25.85 -9.02 44.26
CA LYS A 634 27.16 -8.37 44.19
C LYS A 634 28.27 -9.25 44.77
N LYS A 635 28.04 -9.85 45.95
CA LYS A 635 29.01 -10.75 46.58
C LYS A 635 29.34 -11.95 45.69
N LEU A 636 28.33 -12.58 45.07
CA LEU A 636 28.55 -13.70 44.15
C LEU A 636 29.42 -13.31 42.96
N TRP A 637 29.20 -12.11 42.40
CA TRP A 637 29.91 -11.65 41.20
C TRP A 637 31.27 -11.02 41.48
N ASP A 638 31.51 -10.46 42.67
CA ASP A 638 32.83 -9.95 43.07
C ASP A 638 33.90 -11.06 43.09
N GLU A 639 33.49 -12.32 43.34
CA GLU A 639 34.38 -13.48 43.27
C GLU A 639 34.74 -13.91 41.84
N VAL A 640 33.98 -13.47 40.83
CA VAL A 640 34.19 -13.83 39.42
C VAL A 640 35.20 -12.87 38.78
N LYS A 641 36.38 -13.40 38.42
CA LYS A 641 37.47 -12.63 37.80
C LYS A 641 37.67 -12.91 36.30
N ALA A 642 37.30 -14.10 35.82
CA ALA A 642 37.45 -14.49 34.42
C ALA A 642 36.09 -14.42 33.71
N ASP A 643 36.09 -13.92 32.47
CA ASP A 643 34.92 -13.87 31.60
C ASP A 643 35.18 -14.79 30.38
N PRO A 644 34.48 -15.94 30.27
CA PRO A 644 34.66 -16.88 29.16
C PRO A 644 34.30 -16.29 27.80
N LYS A 645 33.40 -15.30 27.74
CA LYS A 645 32.93 -14.69 26.49
C LYS A 645 34.03 -13.83 25.87
N ILE A 646 34.70 -12.98 26.66
CA ILE A 646 35.85 -12.20 26.18
C ILE A 646 37.05 -13.09 25.86
N ALA A 647 37.28 -14.16 26.64
CA ALA A 647 38.35 -15.11 26.37
C ALA A 647 38.13 -15.84 25.04
N GLN A 648 36.90 -16.31 24.79
CA GLN A 648 36.51 -16.88 23.51
C GLN A 648 36.64 -15.84 22.39
N PHE A 649 36.27 -14.59 22.64
CA PHE A 649 36.37 -13.54 21.64
C PHE A 649 37.82 -13.25 21.22
N LYS A 650 38.75 -13.11 22.19
CA LYS A 650 40.18 -12.98 21.91
C LYS A 650 40.73 -14.18 21.16
N SER A 651 40.30 -15.40 21.52
CA SER A 651 40.68 -16.63 20.82
C SER A 651 40.25 -16.64 19.35
N ILE A 652 39.02 -16.22 19.02
CA ILE A 652 38.58 -16.17 17.62
C ILE A 652 39.25 -15.03 16.84
N LEU A 653 39.48 -13.86 17.45
CA LEU A 653 40.15 -12.73 16.81
C LEU A 653 41.60 -13.05 16.38
N THR A 654 42.23 -14.02 17.05
CA THR A 654 43.62 -14.44 16.77
C THR A 654 43.71 -15.68 15.87
N LYS A 655 42.76 -16.61 15.97
CA LYS A 655 42.75 -17.89 15.23
C LYS A 655 42.00 -17.84 13.91
N ASP A 656 40.90 -17.09 13.83
CA ASP A 656 40.11 -16.99 12.61
C ASP A 656 40.83 -16.10 11.59
N LYS A 657 41.17 -16.66 10.44
CA LYS A 657 41.90 -15.97 9.37
C LYS A 657 41.17 -14.72 8.89
N ILE A 658 39.84 -14.79 8.76
CA ILE A 658 39.01 -13.68 8.29
C ILE A 658 39.07 -12.53 9.30
N LEU A 659 38.91 -12.83 10.59
CA LEU A 659 38.95 -11.82 11.64
C LEU A 659 40.34 -11.19 11.81
N LYS A 660 41.40 -11.96 11.53
CA LYS A 660 42.79 -11.50 11.64
C LYS A 660 43.18 -10.51 10.54
N GLU A 661 42.76 -10.76 9.32
CA GLU A 661 43.20 -10.03 8.12
C GLU A 661 42.33 -8.81 7.80
N ASN A 662 41.05 -8.83 8.17
CA ASN A 662 40.10 -7.78 7.78
C ASN A 662 39.90 -6.70 8.86
N LYS A 663 39.35 -5.55 8.43
CA LYS A 663 38.77 -4.56 9.34
C LYS A 663 37.46 -5.08 9.91
N LEU A 664 37.22 -4.77 11.18
CA LEU A 664 36.11 -5.29 11.96
C LEU A 664 35.25 -4.16 12.52
N ILE A 665 33.94 -4.40 12.57
CA ILE A 665 32.98 -3.58 13.33
C ILE A 665 32.29 -4.48 14.34
N ILE A 666 32.43 -4.14 15.61
CA ILE A 666 31.89 -4.87 16.75
C ILE A 666 30.74 -4.04 17.33
N PHE A 667 29.55 -4.62 17.32
CA PHE A 667 28.35 -4.02 17.91
C PHE A 667 28.03 -4.63 19.27
N THR A 668 27.65 -3.78 20.21
CA THR A 668 27.07 -4.14 21.50
C THR A 668 25.97 -3.16 21.88
N GLU A 669 24.91 -3.65 22.53
CA GLU A 669 23.82 -2.80 23.05
C GLU A 669 24.27 -1.90 24.22
N SER A 670 25.33 -2.29 24.93
CA SER A 670 25.70 -1.73 26.22
C SER A 670 26.95 -0.86 26.10
N LYS A 671 26.84 0.43 26.46
CA LYS A 671 28.00 1.33 26.51
C LYS A 671 29.11 0.80 27.42
N GLU A 672 28.76 0.29 28.60
CA GLU A 672 29.72 -0.29 29.54
C GLU A 672 30.39 -1.55 28.97
N THR A 673 29.67 -2.31 28.13
CA THR A 673 30.27 -3.45 27.41
C THR A 673 31.24 -2.95 26.34
N ALA A 674 30.93 -1.88 25.62
CA ALA A 674 31.85 -1.28 24.66
C ALA A 674 33.16 -0.79 25.32
N GLU A 675 33.06 -0.18 26.50
CA GLU A 675 34.22 0.24 27.32
C GLU A 675 35.02 -0.97 27.82
N TYR A 676 34.33 -2.02 28.27
CA TYR A 676 34.96 -3.27 28.69
C TYR A 676 35.72 -3.93 27.53
N LEU A 677 35.13 -4.00 26.35
CA LEU A 677 35.77 -4.52 25.15
C LEU A 677 36.97 -3.67 24.75
N ASP A 678 36.83 -2.35 24.75
CA ASP A 678 37.92 -1.42 24.40
C ASP A 678 39.14 -1.65 25.29
N LYS A 679 38.94 -1.71 26.62
CA LYS A 679 40.03 -2.00 27.57
C LYS A 679 40.69 -3.35 27.29
N ASN A 680 39.91 -4.42 27.17
CA ASN A 680 40.43 -5.77 27.01
C ASN A 680 41.12 -6.01 25.66
N LEU A 681 40.64 -5.37 24.59
CA LEU A 681 41.21 -5.53 23.26
C LEU A 681 42.41 -4.62 23.05
N ARG A 682 42.47 -3.43 23.65
CA ARG A 682 43.67 -2.57 23.60
C ARG A 682 44.90 -3.21 24.25
N GLU A 683 44.69 -4.01 25.30
CA GLU A 683 45.79 -4.77 25.93
C GLU A 683 46.52 -5.70 24.94
N GLU A 684 45.81 -6.20 23.92
CA GLU A 684 46.35 -7.18 22.96
C GLU A 684 46.62 -6.60 21.56
N PHE A 685 45.76 -5.68 21.09
CA PHE A 685 45.79 -5.09 19.75
C PHE A 685 46.24 -3.62 19.72
N GLY A 686 46.54 -3.03 20.89
CA GLY A 686 47.14 -1.70 21.01
C GLY A 686 46.31 -0.57 20.38
N GLY A 687 46.98 0.34 19.67
CA GLY A 687 46.37 1.51 19.02
C GLY A 687 45.42 1.20 17.86
N GLN A 688 45.26 -0.07 17.46
CA GLN A 688 44.39 -0.46 16.35
C GLN A 688 42.90 -0.53 16.73
N VAL A 689 42.58 -0.33 18.01
CA VAL A 689 41.23 -0.39 18.56
C VAL A 689 40.69 1.02 18.76
N LEU A 690 39.43 1.25 18.37
CA LEU A 690 38.70 2.48 18.63
C LEU A 690 37.30 2.14 19.13
N SER A 691 36.82 2.89 20.13
CA SER A 691 35.48 2.72 20.70
C SER A 691 34.65 4.00 20.57
N TYR A 692 33.39 3.83 20.21
CA TYR A 692 32.43 4.92 20.04
C TYR A 692 31.11 4.64 20.78
N SER A 693 30.61 5.66 21.47
CA SER A 693 29.34 5.63 22.20
C SER A 693 28.68 7.02 22.24
N SER A 694 27.53 7.14 22.90
CA SER A 694 26.81 8.42 23.09
C SER A 694 27.65 9.55 23.72
N LYS A 695 28.71 9.23 24.48
CA LYS A 695 29.57 10.22 25.14
C LYS A 695 30.84 10.56 24.34
N SER A 696 31.04 9.93 23.19
CA SER A 696 32.21 10.19 22.35
C SER A 696 32.12 11.56 21.68
N SER A 697 33.26 12.25 21.54
CA SER A 697 33.30 13.58 20.93
C SER A 697 33.23 13.52 19.40
N ALA A 698 32.88 14.64 18.77
CA ALA A 698 32.88 14.78 17.32
C ALA A 698 34.25 14.42 16.69
N ALA A 699 35.36 14.69 17.38
CA ALA A 699 36.70 14.34 16.92
C ALA A 699 36.93 12.82 16.78
N VAL A 700 36.31 12.01 17.66
CA VAL A 700 36.36 10.53 17.53
C VAL A 700 35.56 10.08 16.30
N ARG A 701 34.43 10.73 16.01
CA ARG A 701 33.63 10.47 14.80
C ARG A 701 34.43 10.75 13.52
N GLU A 702 35.14 11.88 13.47
CA GLU A 702 36.04 12.22 12.35
C GLU A 702 37.13 11.16 12.15
N THR A 703 37.73 10.67 13.25
CA THR A 703 38.75 9.61 13.18
C THR A 703 38.21 8.31 12.59
N ILE A 704 36.94 7.99 12.86
CA ILE A 704 36.25 6.83 12.27
C ILE A 704 36.04 7.06 10.77
N ILE A 705 35.56 8.23 10.37
CA ILE A 705 35.35 8.59 8.95
C ILE A 705 36.67 8.47 8.17
N ASP A 706 37.76 9.05 8.67
CA ASP A 706 39.12 8.94 8.08
C ASP A 706 39.56 7.48 7.83
N ASN A 707 39.12 6.55 8.68
CA ASN A 707 39.55 5.15 8.68
C ASN A 707 38.61 4.18 7.96
N TYR A 708 37.31 4.47 7.94
CA TYR A 708 36.27 3.54 7.50
C TYR A 708 35.47 4.02 6.28
N ASP A 709 35.47 5.33 5.98
CA ASP A 709 34.82 5.88 4.79
C ASP A 709 35.76 5.82 3.58
N PRO A 710 35.38 5.16 2.47
CA PRO A 710 36.19 5.13 1.25
C PRO A 710 36.26 6.47 0.50
N LYS A 711 35.32 7.41 0.74
CA LYS A 711 35.19 8.67 -0.01
C LYS A 711 35.82 9.88 0.69
N HIS A 712 36.38 9.70 1.89
CA HIS A 712 36.97 10.81 2.65
C HIS A 712 38.36 11.21 2.13
N ARG A 713 38.66 12.52 2.12
CA ARG A 713 39.91 13.08 1.57
C ARG A 713 41.14 12.69 2.41
N ASN A 714 40.99 12.62 3.73
CA ASN A 714 42.06 12.27 4.65
C ASN A 714 42.08 10.75 4.91
N TYR A 715 42.70 10.01 3.99
CA TYR A 715 42.79 8.56 4.08
C TYR A 715 43.72 8.11 5.22
N LYS A 716 43.17 7.36 6.19
CA LYS A 716 43.94 6.67 7.23
C LYS A 716 43.63 5.17 7.28
N ASN A 717 44.54 4.38 7.86
CA ASN A 717 44.38 2.93 8.00
C ASN A 717 44.97 2.39 9.31
N ASP A 718 45.01 3.23 10.35
CA ASP A 718 45.57 2.94 11.67
C ASP A 718 44.58 2.14 12.57
N ILE A 719 43.28 2.29 12.34
CA ILE A 719 42.24 1.57 13.11
C ILE A 719 41.73 0.36 12.33
N ARG A 720 41.87 -0.82 12.93
CA ARG A 720 41.37 -2.11 12.41
C ARG A 720 40.07 -2.54 13.09
N ILE A 721 39.95 -2.29 14.39
CA ILE A 721 38.84 -2.79 15.23
C ILE A 721 38.03 -1.59 15.73
N LEU A 722 36.80 -1.48 15.25
CA LEU A 722 35.85 -0.46 15.70
C LEU A 722 34.80 -1.10 16.60
N ILE A 723 34.72 -0.66 17.84
CA ILE A 723 33.70 -1.06 18.81
C ILE A 723 32.66 0.07 18.88
N THR A 724 31.39 -0.25 18.74
CA THR A 724 30.34 0.76 18.80
C THR A 724 29.02 0.23 19.35
N THR A 725 28.22 1.14 19.91
CA THR A 725 26.78 0.92 20.08
C THR A 725 26.02 1.25 18.79
N ASP A 726 24.71 1.01 18.78
CA ASP A 726 23.84 1.28 17.63
C ASP A 726 23.80 2.77 17.22
N ILE A 727 24.33 3.68 18.05
CA ILE A 727 24.33 5.13 17.80
C ILE A 727 25.21 5.52 16.60
N LEU A 728 26.37 4.86 16.42
CA LEU A 728 27.21 5.10 15.23
C LEU A 728 26.66 4.39 13.99
N ALA A 729 25.80 3.37 14.17
CA ALA A 729 25.26 2.63 13.04
C ALA A 729 24.48 3.58 12.11
N GLU A 730 23.86 4.63 12.64
CA GLU A 730 23.11 5.61 11.87
C GLU A 730 24.01 6.78 11.44
N GLY A 731 24.40 6.82 10.17
CA GLY A 731 24.91 8.07 9.55
C GLY A 731 26.40 8.18 9.25
N VAL A 732 27.16 7.09 9.35
CA VAL A 732 28.56 7.05 8.90
C VAL A 732 28.70 5.96 7.84
N ASN A 733 29.52 6.24 6.82
CA ASN A 733 29.85 5.26 5.80
C ASN A 733 30.97 4.34 6.29
N LEU A 734 30.71 3.03 6.39
CA LEU A 734 31.62 2.06 7.02
C LEU A 734 32.14 0.96 6.06
N HIS A 735 32.12 1.24 4.76
CA HIS A 735 32.38 0.26 3.68
C HIS A 735 33.78 -0.31 3.61
N ARG A 736 34.76 0.26 4.33
CA ARG A 736 36.12 -0.32 4.39
C ARG A 736 36.22 -1.53 5.32
N SER A 737 35.10 -1.95 5.91
CA SER A 737 34.94 -3.22 6.62
C SER A 737 34.00 -4.14 5.84
N ASN A 738 34.31 -5.43 5.82
CA ASN A 738 33.41 -6.49 5.37
C ASN A 738 33.04 -7.48 6.49
N VAL A 739 33.44 -7.20 7.74
CA VAL A 739 33.14 -8.05 8.89
C VAL A 739 32.30 -7.29 9.91
N VAL A 740 31.17 -7.89 10.29
CA VAL A 740 30.28 -7.42 11.35
C VAL A 740 30.20 -8.45 12.45
N ILE A 741 30.51 -8.05 13.67
CA ILE A 741 30.44 -8.90 14.87
C ILE A 741 29.35 -8.34 15.79
N ASN A 742 28.30 -9.10 16.04
CA ASN A 742 27.31 -8.81 17.07
C ASN A 742 27.75 -9.51 18.36
N TYR A 743 28.30 -8.75 19.30
CA TYR A 743 28.77 -9.28 20.60
C TYR A 743 27.61 -9.65 21.54
N ASP A 744 26.44 -9.06 21.30
CA ASP A 744 25.16 -9.46 21.89
C ASP A 744 24.06 -9.41 20.82
N ILE A 745 23.12 -10.36 20.92
CA ILE A 745 21.97 -10.44 20.01
C ILE A 745 20.93 -9.41 20.48
N PRO A 746 20.55 -8.46 19.60
CA PRO A 746 19.54 -7.49 19.95
C PRO A 746 18.17 -8.15 20.08
N TRP A 747 17.36 -7.66 21.01
CA TRP A 747 15.99 -8.19 21.25
C TRP A 747 15.05 -7.93 20.07
N ASN A 748 15.35 -6.87 19.32
CA ASN A 748 14.83 -6.65 17.99
C ASN A 748 15.89 -7.06 16.95
N PRO A 749 15.72 -8.19 16.25
CA PRO A 749 16.70 -8.67 15.30
C PRO A 749 16.81 -7.80 14.04
N THR A 750 15.86 -6.91 13.75
CA THR A 750 16.00 -5.97 12.61
C THR A 750 17.23 -5.08 12.76
N ARG A 751 17.74 -4.88 13.99
CA ARG A 751 19.01 -4.18 14.23
C ARG A 751 20.19 -4.91 13.60
N VAL A 752 20.20 -6.24 13.57
CA VAL A 752 21.25 -7.03 12.90
C VAL A 752 21.28 -6.71 11.40
N LEU A 753 20.12 -6.69 10.74
CA LEU A 753 20.02 -6.35 9.32
C LEU A 753 20.50 -4.92 9.05
N GLN A 754 20.12 -3.97 9.91
CA GLN A 754 20.57 -2.58 9.82
C GLN A 754 22.09 -2.43 10.00
N ARG A 755 22.70 -3.22 10.91
CA ARG A 755 24.16 -3.27 11.14
C ARG A 755 24.89 -3.84 9.92
N VAL A 756 24.44 -4.97 9.38
CA VAL A 756 25.03 -5.60 8.19
C VAL A 756 24.90 -4.70 6.96
N GLY A 757 23.78 -4.00 6.81
CA GLY A 757 23.60 -3.05 5.73
C GLY A 757 24.49 -1.80 5.77
N ARG A 758 25.28 -1.60 6.85
CA ARG A 758 26.31 -0.55 6.90
C ARG A 758 27.58 -0.92 6.13
N VAL A 759 27.83 -2.22 5.94
CA VAL A 759 28.95 -2.73 5.14
C VAL A 759 28.51 -3.27 3.78
N ASN A 760 27.25 -3.70 3.67
CA ASN A 760 26.70 -4.31 2.45
C ASN A 760 26.07 -3.27 1.50
N ARG A 761 26.88 -2.69 0.61
CA ARG A 761 26.45 -1.74 -0.44
C ARG A 761 27.04 -2.08 -1.81
N VAL A 762 26.41 -1.55 -2.86
CA VAL A 762 26.72 -1.82 -4.28
C VAL A 762 28.11 -1.34 -4.73
N ASP A 763 28.69 -0.35 -4.03
CA ASP A 763 29.98 0.26 -4.34
C ASP A 763 31.14 -0.32 -3.50
N THR A 764 30.90 -1.40 -2.77
CA THR A 764 31.94 -2.07 -1.99
C THR A 764 32.95 -2.78 -2.89
N LYS A 765 34.21 -2.84 -2.44
CA LYS A 765 35.29 -3.55 -3.15
C LYS A 765 35.36 -5.03 -2.79
N PHE A 766 34.73 -5.43 -1.69
CA PHE A 766 34.77 -6.79 -1.18
C PHE A 766 33.82 -7.70 -1.95
N ASP A 767 34.23 -8.95 -2.18
CA ASP A 767 33.37 -9.99 -2.75
C ASP A 767 32.43 -10.58 -1.70
N ASP A 768 32.92 -10.75 -0.46
CA ASP A 768 32.20 -11.41 0.61
C ASP A 768 32.04 -10.51 1.84
N ILE A 769 30.89 -10.65 2.52
CA ILE A 769 30.62 -10.07 3.83
C ILE A 769 30.40 -11.18 4.85
N TYR A 770 31.03 -11.02 6.02
CA TYR A 770 30.99 -12.01 7.09
C TYR A 770 30.30 -11.46 8.34
N VAL A 771 29.35 -12.24 8.87
CA VAL A 771 28.61 -11.89 10.08
C VAL A 771 28.91 -12.92 11.17
N TYR A 772 29.27 -12.44 12.36
CA TYR A 772 29.50 -13.26 13.55
C TYR A 772 28.52 -12.87 14.63
N ASN A 773 27.76 -13.83 15.17
CA ASN A 773 26.74 -13.59 16.18
C ASN A 773 27.07 -14.36 17.45
N PHE A 774 27.30 -13.64 18.55
CA PHE A 774 27.46 -14.24 19.88
C PHE A 774 26.08 -14.57 20.46
N PHE A 775 25.78 -15.86 20.59
CA PHE A 775 24.54 -16.31 21.22
C PHE A 775 24.68 -16.34 22.75
N PRO A 776 23.57 -16.13 23.49
CA PRO A 776 23.57 -16.34 24.93
C PRO A 776 24.05 -17.75 25.29
N SER A 777 24.49 -17.91 26.53
CA SER A 777 24.73 -19.26 27.08
C SER A 777 23.47 -20.13 26.98
N LEU A 778 23.60 -21.46 26.88
CA LEU A 778 22.45 -22.38 26.83
C LEU A 778 21.49 -22.16 28.01
N GLN A 779 22.07 -21.89 29.19
CA GLN A 779 21.37 -21.64 30.43
C GLN A 779 20.63 -20.31 30.42
N GLY A 780 21.31 -19.25 29.99
CA GLY A 780 20.72 -17.95 29.74
C GLY A 780 19.54 -18.05 28.78
N ASN A 781 19.75 -18.68 27.63
CA ASN A 781 18.71 -18.82 26.61
C ASN A 781 17.50 -19.64 27.09
N ASN A 782 17.69 -20.69 27.89
CA ASN A 782 16.56 -21.45 28.46
C ASN A 782 15.61 -20.59 29.31
N GLU A 783 16.13 -19.52 29.92
CA GLU A 783 15.39 -18.64 30.83
C GLU A 783 14.69 -17.48 30.10
N ILE A 784 15.37 -16.86 29.13
CA ILE A 784 14.83 -15.70 28.39
C ILE A 784 14.26 -16.03 27.01
N LYS A 785 14.61 -17.20 26.45
CA LYS A 785 14.24 -17.67 25.10
C LYS A 785 14.53 -16.64 24.02
N LEU A 786 15.68 -15.99 24.13
CA LEU A 786 16.05 -14.83 23.31
C LEU A 786 16.39 -15.26 21.88
N GLU A 787 17.06 -16.40 21.72
CA GLU A 787 17.34 -17.00 20.42
C GLU A 787 16.02 -17.32 19.68
N GLU A 788 15.09 -18.03 20.31
CA GLU A 788 13.83 -18.41 19.68
C GLU A 788 12.96 -17.18 19.35
N ALA A 789 12.96 -16.18 20.23
CA ALA A 789 12.24 -14.94 20.00
C ALA A 789 12.85 -14.13 18.83
N ALA A 790 14.18 -14.07 18.72
CA ALA A 790 14.87 -13.40 17.64
C ALA A 790 14.63 -14.12 16.30
N ILE A 791 14.75 -15.45 16.27
CA ILE A 791 14.48 -16.26 15.06
C ILE A 791 13.02 -16.06 14.59
N ALA A 792 12.04 -16.15 15.50
CA ALA A 792 10.64 -15.99 15.12
C ALA A 792 10.33 -14.59 14.57
N LYS A 793 11.00 -13.54 15.06
CA LYS A 793 10.86 -12.17 14.57
C LYS A 793 11.54 -11.98 13.21
N ILE A 794 12.73 -12.54 12.99
CA ILE A 794 13.37 -12.53 11.67
C ILE A 794 12.51 -13.27 10.66
N GLN A 795 11.95 -14.42 11.02
CA GLN A 795 11.08 -15.16 10.12
C GLN A 795 9.83 -14.35 9.77
N ALA A 796 9.20 -13.67 10.74
CA ALA A 796 8.08 -12.78 10.47
C ALA A 796 8.45 -11.64 9.51
N PHE A 797 9.67 -11.13 9.63
CA PHE A 797 10.21 -10.11 8.75
C PHE A 797 10.43 -10.64 7.33
N HIS A 798 11.10 -11.78 7.17
CA HIS A 798 11.27 -12.47 5.88
C HIS A 798 9.91 -12.78 5.24
N ASP A 799 8.99 -13.37 6.00
CA ASP A 799 7.65 -13.75 5.54
C ASP A 799 6.77 -12.56 5.16
N THR A 800 7.01 -11.35 5.70
CA THR A 800 6.22 -10.14 5.37
C THR A 800 6.84 -9.39 4.20
N LEU A 801 8.15 -9.17 4.23
CA LEU A 801 8.82 -8.22 3.36
C LEU A 801 9.66 -8.86 2.25
N GLY A 802 10.04 -10.14 2.39
CA GLY A 802 10.94 -10.83 1.47
C GLY A 802 12.40 -10.37 1.62
N GLU A 803 13.33 -11.29 1.87
CA GLU A 803 14.77 -11.01 1.95
C GLU A 803 15.54 -12.05 1.14
N ASP A 804 16.82 -11.78 0.86
CA ASP A 804 17.68 -12.63 0.03
C ASP A 804 18.79 -13.34 0.81
N ALA A 805 18.95 -13.08 2.10
CA ALA A 805 20.13 -13.53 2.85
C ALA A 805 19.81 -13.89 4.30
N GLN A 806 20.63 -14.79 4.87
CA GLN A 806 20.55 -15.18 6.27
C GLN A 806 21.41 -14.24 7.12
N TYR A 807 20.90 -13.74 8.24
CA TYR A 807 21.59 -12.71 9.03
C TYR A 807 21.97 -13.16 10.43
N LEU A 808 21.15 -13.98 11.07
CA LEU A 808 21.33 -14.42 12.45
C LEU A 808 21.85 -15.87 12.53
N THR A 809 21.30 -16.77 11.71
CA THR A 809 21.55 -18.21 11.74
C THR A 809 21.48 -18.91 10.38
N GLU A 810 22.27 -19.97 10.22
CA GLU A 810 22.31 -20.88 9.03
C GLU A 810 20.97 -21.58 8.69
N GLY A 811 20.00 -21.60 9.62
CA GLY A 811 18.71 -22.29 9.45
C GLY A 811 17.53 -21.37 9.14
N GLU A 812 17.79 -20.11 8.79
CA GLU A 812 16.73 -19.17 8.40
C GLU A 812 16.10 -19.59 7.07
N GLU A 813 14.77 -19.77 7.07
CA GLU A 813 14.02 -19.93 5.83
C GLU A 813 13.98 -18.58 5.14
N ILE A 814 14.92 -18.36 4.21
CA ILE A 814 14.85 -17.25 3.29
C ILE A 814 13.76 -17.57 2.29
N THR A 815 12.76 -16.71 2.24
CA THR A 815 11.86 -16.63 1.12
C THR A 815 12.19 -15.36 0.36
N SER A 816 12.72 -15.53 -0.86
CA SER A 816 12.66 -14.52 -1.91
C SER A 816 11.19 -14.33 -2.25
N HIS A 817 10.47 -13.62 -1.40
CA HIS A 817 9.15 -13.17 -1.75
C HIS A 817 9.35 -12.01 -2.71
N GLU A 818 9.63 -12.33 -3.99
CA GLU A 818 9.22 -11.48 -5.09
C GLU A 818 7.78 -11.07 -4.77
N LEU A 819 7.54 -9.75 -4.69
CA LEU A 819 6.55 -9.12 -3.80
C LEU A 819 5.08 -9.55 -3.96
N PHE A 820 4.80 -10.58 -4.75
CA PHE A 820 3.48 -11.05 -5.11
C PHE A 820 3.34 -12.54 -5.51
N ASN A 821 4.28 -13.43 -5.20
CA ASN A 821 4.12 -14.84 -5.58
C ASN A 821 4.10 -15.82 -4.40
N ARG A 822 2.92 -16.42 -4.18
CA ARG A 822 2.69 -17.87 -4.18
C ARG A 822 1.34 -18.18 -3.56
N LEU A 823 0.37 -18.54 -4.39
CA LEU A 823 -0.69 -19.47 -4.00
C LEU A 823 -1.12 -20.29 -5.23
N ASN A 824 -0.37 -21.35 -5.53
CA ASN A 824 -0.91 -22.65 -5.98
C ASN A 824 0.21 -23.66 -6.19
N SER A 825 0.55 -24.44 -5.15
CA SER A 825 1.29 -25.69 -5.33
C SER A 825 1.05 -26.69 -4.20
N LYS A 826 -0.22 -27.03 -3.95
CA LYS A 826 -0.51 -28.33 -3.31
C LYS A 826 -0.34 -29.51 -4.28
N LYS A 827 -0.20 -29.25 -5.59
CA LYS A 827 0.04 -30.25 -6.66
C LYS A 827 1.49 -30.29 -7.19
N LEU A 828 2.24 -29.19 -7.17
CA LEU A 828 3.62 -29.12 -7.68
C LEU A 828 4.71 -29.60 -6.70
N LEU A 829 4.34 -29.98 -5.47
CA LEU A 829 5.29 -30.57 -4.51
C LEU A 829 5.49 -32.08 -4.72
N GLU A 830 4.62 -32.74 -5.50
CA GLU A 830 4.72 -34.19 -5.77
C GLU A 830 5.54 -34.50 -7.04
N GLU A 831 5.67 -33.53 -7.96
CA GLU A 831 6.51 -33.60 -9.15
C GLU A 831 7.60 -32.53 -9.00
N GLY A 832 8.83 -32.92 -8.68
CA GLY A 832 9.94 -32.03 -8.30
C GLY A 832 10.43 -31.03 -9.37
N GLY A 833 9.54 -30.19 -9.90
CA GLY A 833 9.86 -29.03 -10.72
C GLY A 833 10.18 -27.83 -9.85
N GLU A 834 11.26 -27.12 -10.18
CA GLU A 834 11.54 -25.80 -9.62
C GLU A 834 10.36 -24.86 -9.92
N VAL A 835 9.78 -24.27 -8.87
CA VAL A 835 8.78 -23.22 -9.02
C VAL A 835 9.51 -21.95 -9.42
N GLU A 836 9.53 -21.62 -10.72
CA GLU A 836 9.97 -20.30 -11.18
C GLU A 836 9.05 -19.22 -10.57
N GLU A 837 9.65 -18.30 -9.81
CA GLU A 837 9.00 -17.14 -9.18
C GLU A 837 8.89 -16.00 -10.22
N ASP A 838 7.69 -15.40 -10.36
CA ASP A 838 7.32 -14.48 -11.46
C ASP A 838 7.01 -13.03 -11.02
N SER A 839 7.97 -12.11 -10.91
CA SER A 839 7.77 -10.69 -10.48
C SER A 839 6.85 -9.84 -11.41
N GLU A 840 6.23 -8.75 -10.93
CA GLU A 840 5.52 -7.76 -11.79
C GLU A 840 6.46 -7.25 -12.90
N LEU A 841 7.74 -7.10 -12.56
CA LEU A 841 8.80 -6.69 -13.49
C LEU A 841 8.94 -7.65 -14.67
N LYS A 842 8.72 -8.96 -14.47
CA LYS A 842 8.74 -9.96 -15.54
C LYS A 842 7.67 -9.66 -16.59
N TYR A 843 6.44 -9.45 -16.14
CA TYR A 843 5.30 -9.18 -17.03
C TYR A 843 5.37 -7.78 -17.66
N LEU A 844 5.87 -6.79 -16.93
CA LEU A 844 6.15 -5.46 -17.48
C LEU A 844 7.23 -5.53 -18.56
N SER A 845 8.31 -6.29 -18.31
CA SER A 845 9.36 -6.53 -19.30
C SER A 845 8.83 -7.27 -20.53
N GLU A 846 7.90 -8.21 -20.36
CA GLU A 846 7.28 -8.94 -21.48
C GLU A 846 6.50 -8.00 -22.40
N ILE A 847 5.66 -7.12 -21.86
CA ILE A 847 4.90 -6.16 -22.69
C ILE A 847 5.80 -5.06 -23.29
N ARG A 848 6.89 -4.66 -22.60
CA ARG A 848 7.91 -3.75 -23.15
C ARG A 848 8.70 -4.40 -24.28
N ASP A 849 9.07 -5.67 -24.14
CA ASP A 849 9.71 -6.43 -25.22
C ASP A 849 8.83 -6.49 -26.47
N ILE A 850 7.52 -6.70 -26.32
CA ILE A 850 6.57 -6.64 -27.44
C ILE A 850 6.49 -5.22 -28.03
N ARG A 851 6.50 -4.16 -27.21
CA ARG A 851 6.54 -2.76 -27.68
C ARG A 851 7.78 -2.50 -28.55
N ASP A 852 8.94 -2.95 -28.09
CA ASP A 852 10.24 -2.60 -28.67
C ASP A 852 10.60 -3.50 -29.87
N ASN A 853 10.28 -4.79 -29.79
CA ASN A 853 10.67 -5.79 -30.79
C ASN A 853 9.53 -6.20 -31.74
N ASN A 854 8.26 -5.89 -31.42
CA ASN A 854 7.10 -6.25 -32.25
C ASN A 854 6.00 -5.15 -32.27
N THR A 855 6.34 -4.00 -32.87
CA THR A 855 5.48 -2.81 -32.91
C THR A 855 4.10 -3.06 -33.56
N ALA A 856 4.02 -3.94 -34.56
CA ALA A 856 2.75 -4.27 -35.23
C ALA A 856 1.77 -4.99 -34.30
N LEU A 857 2.26 -5.97 -33.53
CA LEU A 857 1.46 -6.65 -32.52
C LEU A 857 1.08 -5.67 -31.40
N TYR A 858 2.01 -4.85 -30.92
CA TYR A 858 1.73 -3.85 -29.88
C TYR A 858 0.61 -2.88 -30.27
N GLU A 859 0.63 -2.34 -31.50
CA GLU A 859 -0.43 -1.47 -32.02
C GLU A 859 -1.78 -2.21 -32.17
N LYS A 860 -1.76 -3.51 -32.52
CA LYS A 860 -2.96 -4.34 -32.54
C LYS A 860 -3.57 -4.46 -31.14
N ILE A 861 -2.76 -4.80 -30.13
CA ILE A 861 -3.20 -4.95 -28.74
C ILE A 861 -3.77 -3.64 -28.18
N LYS A 862 -3.10 -2.52 -28.45
CA LYS A 862 -3.56 -1.19 -28.04
C LYS A 862 -4.96 -0.85 -28.57
N ARG A 863 -5.29 -1.29 -29.79
CA ARG A 863 -6.58 -1.05 -30.47
C ARG A 863 -7.66 -2.07 -30.16
N LEU A 864 -7.37 -3.13 -29.40
CA LEU A 864 -8.41 -4.07 -28.99
C LEU A 864 -9.49 -3.35 -28.16
N PRO A 865 -10.77 -3.63 -28.42
CA PRO A 865 -11.89 -2.94 -27.80
C PRO A 865 -11.98 -3.26 -26.30
N LYS A 866 -12.67 -2.40 -25.54
CA LYS A 866 -13.15 -2.77 -24.20
C LYS A 866 -14.11 -3.96 -24.31
N LYS A 867 -14.30 -4.69 -23.20
CA LYS A 867 -15.08 -5.95 -23.15
C LYS A 867 -14.55 -7.04 -24.09
N ALA A 868 -13.28 -6.96 -24.51
CA ALA A 868 -12.67 -8.00 -25.35
C ALA A 868 -12.83 -9.39 -24.70
N ARG A 869 -13.16 -10.40 -25.51
CA ARG A 869 -13.46 -11.74 -24.99
C ARG A 869 -12.85 -12.85 -25.83
N SER A 870 -12.42 -13.90 -25.15
CA SER A 870 -11.88 -15.12 -25.75
C SER A 870 -12.24 -16.33 -24.88
N ALA A 871 -11.95 -17.53 -25.39
CA ALA A 871 -12.10 -18.76 -24.64
C ALA A 871 -10.91 -19.68 -24.89
N LYS A 872 -10.52 -20.44 -23.87
CA LYS A 872 -9.46 -21.45 -23.96
C LYS A 872 -9.70 -22.63 -23.04
N VAL A 873 -9.00 -23.72 -23.34
CA VAL A 873 -8.95 -24.89 -22.46
C VAL A 873 -8.01 -24.61 -21.28
N TYR A 874 -8.47 -24.87 -20.05
CA TYR A 874 -7.64 -24.76 -18.84
C TYR A 874 -7.83 -25.98 -17.92
N PRO A 875 -6.77 -26.71 -17.53
CA PRO A 875 -6.88 -28.03 -16.88
C PRO A 875 -7.61 -28.06 -15.52
N ASP A 876 -7.64 -26.96 -14.77
CA ASP A 876 -8.17 -26.95 -13.39
C ASP A 876 -9.57 -26.33 -13.25
N PHE A 877 -10.18 -25.85 -14.35
CA PHE A 877 -11.51 -25.21 -14.31
C PHE A 877 -12.45 -25.82 -15.36
N LYS A 878 -13.63 -26.28 -14.91
CA LYS A 878 -14.65 -26.87 -15.78
C LYS A 878 -15.38 -25.84 -16.63
N GLU A 879 -15.83 -24.76 -15.99
CA GLU A 879 -16.61 -23.68 -16.57
C GLU A 879 -16.38 -22.43 -15.69
N ALA A 880 -15.49 -21.54 -16.11
CA ALA A 880 -15.18 -20.35 -15.33
C ALA A 880 -14.92 -19.14 -16.23
N VAL A 881 -15.23 -17.94 -15.73
CA VAL A 881 -14.93 -16.67 -16.41
C VAL A 881 -14.01 -15.82 -15.55
N VAL A 882 -12.82 -15.53 -16.07
CA VAL A 882 -11.94 -14.51 -15.53
C VAL A 882 -12.29 -13.17 -16.15
N THR A 883 -12.46 -12.11 -15.36
CA THR A 883 -12.82 -10.77 -15.85
C THR A 883 -11.97 -9.70 -15.18
N PHE A 884 -11.42 -8.81 -16.00
CA PHE A 884 -10.67 -7.64 -15.54
C PHE A 884 -11.53 -6.37 -15.63
N PHE A 885 -11.67 -5.68 -14.49
CA PHE A 885 -12.46 -4.46 -14.34
C PHE A 885 -11.61 -3.24 -14.05
N LYS A 886 -12.09 -2.08 -14.49
CA LYS A 886 -11.57 -0.77 -14.10
C LYS A 886 -12.67 0.16 -13.57
N LYS A 887 -12.34 1.00 -12.60
CA LYS A 887 -13.11 2.19 -12.20
C LYS A 887 -12.11 3.31 -11.90
N GLY A 888 -11.88 4.19 -12.87
CA GLY A 888 -10.74 5.12 -12.80
C GLY A 888 -9.42 4.35 -12.72
N LYS A 889 -8.60 4.59 -11.70
CA LYS A 889 -7.35 3.83 -11.44
C LYS A 889 -7.57 2.50 -10.72
N LEU A 890 -8.74 2.26 -10.14
CA LEU A 890 -9.02 1.00 -9.45
C LEU A 890 -9.06 -0.14 -10.47
N ARG A 891 -8.24 -1.17 -10.24
CA ARG A 891 -8.12 -2.39 -11.04
C ARG A 891 -8.53 -3.57 -10.18
N LYS A 892 -9.55 -4.34 -10.58
CA LYS A 892 -9.93 -5.58 -9.90
C LYS A 892 -10.13 -6.71 -10.90
N ILE A 893 -9.80 -7.93 -10.49
CA ILE A 893 -9.92 -9.12 -11.32
C ILE A 893 -10.75 -10.13 -10.54
N TYR A 894 -11.74 -10.73 -11.18
CA TYR A 894 -12.56 -11.76 -10.57
C TYR A 894 -12.59 -13.01 -11.44
N ILE A 895 -12.71 -14.16 -10.80
CA ILE A 895 -13.05 -15.42 -11.43
C ILE A 895 -14.39 -15.91 -10.87
N ALA A 896 -15.32 -16.23 -11.74
CA ALA A 896 -16.60 -16.85 -11.38
C ALA A 896 -16.66 -18.26 -11.94
N ASP A 897 -17.03 -19.22 -11.09
CA ASP A 897 -17.42 -20.57 -11.48
C ASP A 897 -18.89 -20.82 -11.09
N ILE A 898 -19.39 -22.05 -11.28
CA ILE A 898 -20.78 -22.42 -10.94
C ILE A 898 -21.12 -22.16 -9.45
N LYS A 899 -20.13 -22.18 -8.56
CA LYS A 899 -20.32 -22.09 -7.11
C LYS A 899 -20.29 -20.66 -6.63
N GLU A 900 -19.25 -19.90 -6.97
CA GLU A 900 -19.01 -18.56 -6.43
C GLU A 900 -18.08 -17.72 -7.30
N ALA A 901 -18.18 -16.40 -7.14
CA ALA A 901 -17.25 -15.44 -7.71
C ALA A 901 -16.21 -15.02 -6.65
N LYS A 902 -14.93 -15.07 -7.01
CA LYS A 902 -13.80 -14.75 -6.15
C LYS A 902 -12.91 -13.69 -6.79
N GLU A 903 -12.39 -12.79 -5.98
CA GLU A 903 -11.36 -11.86 -6.42
C GLU A 903 -10.04 -12.60 -6.63
N LEU A 904 -9.38 -12.32 -7.75
CA LEU A 904 -8.02 -12.76 -8.05
C LEU A 904 -7.06 -11.58 -7.94
N ASP A 905 -5.85 -11.83 -7.46
CA ASP A 905 -4.75 -10.93 -7.68
C ASP A 905 -4.26 -10.98 -9.14
N PHE A 906 -3.36 -10.05 -9.48
CA PHE A 906 -2.78 -9.94 -10.82
C PHE A 906 -2.04 -11.20 -11.27
N PHE A 907 -1.33 -11.89 -10.38
CA PHE A 907 -0.45 -13.01 -10.75
C PHE A 907 -1.23 -14.27 -11.03
N ASN A 908 -2.19 -14.58 -10.15
CA ASN A 908 -3.13 -15.66 -10.38
C ASN A 908 -3.88 -15.45 -11.70
N ALA A 909 -4.34 -14.22 -11.95
CA ALA A 909 -4.94 -13.88 -13.22
C ALA A 909 -3.96 -13.98 -14.40
N ALA A 910 -2.73 -13.49 -14.26
CA ALA A 910 -1.71 -13.52 -15.30
C ALA A 910 -1.35 -14.96 -15.68
N VAL A 911 -1.17 -15.85 -14.69
CA VAL A 911 -0.91 -17.28 -14.90
C VAL A 911 -2.09 -17.95 -15.59
N ILE A 912 -3.31 -17.68 -15.11
CA ILE A 912 -4.51 -18.25 -15.72
C ILE A 912 -4.68 -17.75 -17.16
N LEU A 913 -4.47 -16.46 -17.42
CA LEU A 913 -4.62 -15.82 -18.74
C LEU A 913 -3.45 -16.10 -19.69
N LYS A 914 -2.28 -16.49 -19.16
CA LYS A 914 -1.08 -16.74 -19.95
C LYS A 914 -1.38 -17.74 -21.06
N SER A 915 -0.99 -17.37 -22.27
CA SER A 915 -1.22 -18.15 -23.48
C SER A 915 -0.03 -17.95 -24.41
N LYS A 916 0.21 -18.90 -25.32
CA LYS A 916 1.21 -18.80 -26.38
C LYS A 916 0.54 -18.36 -27.67
N ASN A 917 1.30 -17.77 -28.59
CA ASN A 917 0.81 -17.33 -29.89
C ASN A 917 0.14 -18.44 -30.74
N MET A 918 0.42 -19.72 -30.46
CA MET A 918 -0.18 -20.86 -31.17
C MET A 918 -1.46 -21.42 -30.51
N ASP A 919 -1.87 -20.89 -29.35
CA ASP A 919 -3.04 -21.40 -28.65
C ASP A 919 -4.33 -21.06 -29.41
N LYS A 920 -5.17 -22.08 -29.63
CA LYS A 920 -6.42 -21.92 -30.37
C LYS A 920 -7.52 -21.37 -29.48
N ARG A 921 -8.34 -20.49 -30.05
CA ARG A 921 -9.57 -19.99 -29.44
C ARG A 921 -10.63 -21.10 -29.41
N GLU A 922 -11.24 -21.32 -28.26
CA GLU A 922 -12.42 -22.18 -28.09
C GLU A 922 -13.73 -21.41 -28.32
N LYS A 923 -14.86 -22.11 -28.42
CA LYS A 923 -16.17 -21.45 -28.51
C LYS A 923 -16.64 -20.98 -27.13
N LEU A 924 -17.22 -19.78 -27.09
CA LEU A 924 -17.92 -19.30 -25.90
C LEU A 924 -19.19 -20.13 -25.66
N ALA A 925 -19.37 -20.61 -24.43
CA ALA A 925 -20.58 -21.32 -24.02
C ALA A 925 -21.68 -20.35 -23.56
N ALA A 926 -22.93 -20.84 -23.47
CA ALA A 926 -24.10 -20.02 -23.18
C ALA A 926 -24.12 -19.44 -21.76
N ASP A 927 -23.39 -20.07 -20.83
CA ASP A 927 -23.25 -19.68 -19.43
C ASP A 927 -22.23 -18.55 -19.21
N PHE A 928 -21.41 -18.20 -20.20
CA PHE A 928 -20.44 -17.10 -20.14
C PHE A 928 -21.04 -15.82 -19.55
N TYR A 929 -22.20 -15.39 -20.05
CA TYR A 929 -22.86 -14.16 -19.60
C TYR A 929 -23.38 -14.25 -18.17
N LYS A 930 -23.78 -15.45 -17.72
CA LYS A 930 -24.23 -15.69 -16.35
C LYS A 930 -23.06 -15.53 -15.39
N LEU A 931 -21.90 -16.12 -15.70
CA LEU A 931 -20.68 -16.00 -14.90
C LEU A 931 -20.12 -14.57 -14.92
N LEU A 932 -20.16 -13.90 -16.07
CA LEU A 932 -19.78 -12.49 -16.20
C LEU A 932 -20.67 -11.57 -15.33
N ALA A 933 -21.98 -11.83 -15.26
CA ALA A 933 -22.89 -11.09 -14.40
C ALA A 933 -22.54 -11.24 -12.91
N GLN A 934 -22.15 -12.43 -12.46
CA GLN A 934 -21.68 -12.65 -11.08
C GLN A 934 -20.42 -11.83 -10.77
N ASN A 935 -19.44 -11.82 -11.68
CA ASN A 935 -18.23 -10.99 -11.54
C ASN A 935 -18.58 -9.49 -11.46
N LYS A 936 -19.52 -9.00 -12.30
CA LYS A 936 -20.00 -7.61 -12.27
C LYS A 936 -20.66 -7.24 -10.95
N GLU A 937 -21.46 -8.14 -10.39
CA GLU A 937 -22.12 -7.93 -9.10
C GLU A 937 -21.09 -7.81 -7.96
N GLN A 938 -20.09 -8.69 -7.92
CA GLN A 938 -19.00 -8.58 -6.94
C GLN A 938 -18.22 -7.27 -7.08
N PHE A 939 -17.87 -6.88 -8.32
CA PHE A 939 -17.21 -5.61 -8.55
C PHE A 939 -18.08 -4.41 -8.14
N LYS A 940 -19.40 -4.48 -8.38
CA LYS A 940 -20.36 -3.45 -7.93
C LYS A 940 -20.38 -3.35 -6.41
N LEU A 941 -20.46 -4.47 -5.69
CA LEU A 941 -20.43 -4.50 -4.22
C LEU A 941 -19.12 -3.93 -3.69
N ALA A 942 -17.98 -4.31 -4.27
CA ALA A 942 -16.66 -3.83 -3.86
C ALA A 942 -16.42 -2.33 -4.12
N THR A 943 -17.19 -1.71 -5.01
CA THR A 943 -17.00 -0.30 -5.43
C THR A 943 -18.15 0.62 -5.05
N THR A 944 -19.22 0.10 -4.43
CA THR A 944 -20.30 0.93 -3.90
C THR A 944 -19.89 1.39 -2.52
N GLU A 945 -20.00 2.69 -2.24
CA GLU A 945 -19.89 3.21 -0.88
C GLU A 945 -21.07 2.66 -0.08
N GLU A 946 -20.88 1.51 0.55
CA GLU A 946 -21.66 1.24 1.75
C GLU A 946 -21.25 2.32 2.75
N ALA A 947 -22.08 3.34 2.86
CA ALA A 947 -22.25 4.06 4.10
C ALA A 947 -22.49 2.99 5.16
N ARG A 948 -21.39 2.54 5.80
CA ARG A 948 -21.50 1.67 6.94
C ARG A 948 -22.22 2.49 7.99
N GLU A 949 -23.50 2.22 8.15
CA GLU A 949 -24.14 2.42 9.43
C GLU A 949 -23.17 1.83 10.46
N PHE A 950 -22.71 2.68 11.38
CA PHE A 950 -21.83 2.33 12.47
C PHE A 950 -22.54 1.25 13.31
N LYS A 951 -22.48 -0.03 12.87
CA LYS A 951 -23.14 -1.12 13.58
C LYS A 951 -22.44 -1.26 14.92
N GLN A 952 -23.21 -0.92 15.95
CA GLN A 952 -22.81 -0.90 17.35
C GLN A 952 -22.52 -2.33 17.84
N GLU A 953 -21.38 -2.91 17.49
CA GLU A 953 -20.92 -4.12 18.15
C GLU A 953 -20.15 -3.77 19.43
N GLY A 954 -20.89 -3.60 20.53
CA GLY A 954 -20.50 -3.97 21.91
C GLY A 954 -19.19 -3.47 22.53
N GLY A 955 -18.40 -2.63 21.86
CA GLY A 955 -17.10 -2.15 22.34
C GLY A 955 -17.18 -0.83 23.11
N ARG A 956 -16.50 -0.74 24.26
CA ARG A 956 -16.18 0.54 24.94
C ARG A 956 -14.93 1.16 24.30
N SER A 957 -15.05 1.81 23.14
CA SER A 957 -13.96 2.65 22.60
C SER A 957 -14.16 4.12 22.97
N ASN A 958 -13.07 4.88 23.08
CA ASN A 958 -13.12 6.31 23.36
C ASN A 958 -13.82 7.07 22.22
N GLU A 959 -13.62 6.65 20.96
CA GLU A 959 -14.32 7.27 19.82
C GLU A 959 -15.83 7.12 19.95
N ILE A 960 -16.32 5.92 20.31
CA ILE A 960 -17.76 5.67 20.51
C ILE A 960 -18.33 6.55 21.63
N THR A 961 -17.59 6.75 22.72
CA THR A 961 -18.00 7.67 23.79
C THR A 961 -18.13 9.10 23.27
N LEU A 962 -17.13 9.61 22.55
CA LEU A 962 -17.15 10.98 22.00
C LEU A 962 -18.26 11.16 20.96
N VAL A 963 -18.47 10.19 20.06
CA VAL A 963 -19.56 10.18 19.07
C VAL A 963 -20.93 10.28 19.76
N ARG A 964 -21.14 9.52 20.84
CA ARG A 964 -22.38 9.58 21.64
C ARG A 964 -22.54 10.95 22.32
N THR A 965 -21.46 11.50 22.87
CA THR A 965 -21.47 12.84 23.48
C THR A 965 -21.86 13.90 22.45
N ILE A 966 -21.26 13.89 21.25
CA ILE A 966 -21.59 14.83 20.17
C ILE A 966 -23.06 14.68 19.75
N LYS A 967 -23.53 13.45 19.51
CA LYS A 967 -24.95 13.19 19.15
C LYS A 967 -25.93 13.64 20.24
N ALA A 968 -25.55 13.59 21.52
CA ALA A 968 -26.37 14.07 22.63
C ALA A 968 -26.45 15.60 22.70
N ILE A 969 -25.36 16.32 22.40
CA ILE A 969 -25.33 17.79 22.47
C ILE A 969 -25.79 18.45 21.16
N LYS A 970 -25.77 17.76 20.02
CA LYS A 970 -26.05 18.33 18.67
C LYS A 970 -27.40 19.05 18.56
N LYS A 971 -28.38 18.73 19.41
CA LYS A 971 -29.72 19.37 19.43
C LYS A 971 -29.81 20.64 20.29
N PHE A 972 -28.70 21.09 20.86
CA PHE A 972 -28.67 22.28 21.71
C PHE A 972 -28.82 23.55 20.87
N SER A 973 -29.90 24.32 21.10
CA SER A 973 -30.25 25.50 20.31
C SER A 973 -29.34 26.72 20.49
N GLY A 974 -28.34 26.65 21.37
CA GLY A 974 -27.39 27.73 21.62
C GLY A 974 -26.11 27.65 20.80
N PHE A 975 -26.01 26.72 19.85
CA PHE A 975 -24.90 26.65 18.89
C PHE A 975 -25.12 27.60 17.71
N THR A 976 -24.03 28.14 17.17
CA THR A 976 -24.04 28.86 15.89
C THR A 976 -23.91 27.89 14.72
N ASP A 977 -24.23 28.32 13.50
CA ASP A 977 -24.05 27.51 12.29
C ASP A 977 -22.59 27.00 12.15
N GLU A 978 -21.61 27.84 12.50
CA GLU A 978 -20.18 27.45 12.52
C GLU A 978 -19.87 26.38 13.57
N ASP A 979 -20.55 26.41 14.72
CA ASP A 979 -20.38 25.40 15.78
C ASP A 979 -20.99 24.06 15.37
N GLU A 980 -22.15 24.09 14.72
CA GLU A 980 -22.80 22.90 14.18
C GLU A 980 -21.93 22.25 13.09
N GLU A 981 -21.44 23.05 12.14
CA GLU A 981 -20.53 22.58 11.09
C GLU A 981 -19.24 21.99 11.69
N TYR A 982 -18.67 22.64 12.70
CA TYR A 982 -17.50 22.12 13.41
C TYR A 982 -17.77 20.75 14.05
N LEU A 983 -18.90 20.60 14.76
CA LEU A 983 -19.27 19.33 15.38
C LEU A 983 -19.52 18.23 14.35
N GLU A 984 -20.06 18.56 13.17
CA GLU A 984 -20.19 17.62 12.06
C GLU A 984 -18.84 17.17 11.52
N ARG A 985 -17.88 18.08 11.37
CA ARG A 985 -16.51 17.74 10.97
C ARG A 985 -15.82 16.85 12.01
N VAL A 986 -16.00 17.13 13.30
CA VAL A 986 -15.48 16.27 14.39
C VAL A 986 -16.15 14.89 14.38
N LEU A 987 -17.47 14.85 14.19
CA LEU A 987 -18.21 13.59 14.11
C LEU A 987 -17.70 12.73 12.95
N LYS A 988 -17.55 13.32 11.76
CA LYS A 988 -16.98 12.67 10.58
C LYS A 988 -15.57 12.15 10.85
N ALA A 989 -14.70 12.98 11.43
CA ALA A 989 -13.32 12.59 11.75
C ALA A 989 -13.24 11.43 12.76
N LEU A 990 -14.17 11.35 13.73
CA LEU A 990 -14.28 10.23 14.66
C LEU A 990 -14.81 8.96 13.97
N GLU A 991 -15.84 9.08 13.13
CA GLU A 991 -16.45 7.96 12.41
C GLU A 991 -15.50 7.37 11.35
N GLU A 992 -14.65 8.19 10.74
CA GLU A 992 -13.59 7.77 9.81
C GLU A 992 -12.31 7.29 10.53
N GLY A 993 -12.22 7.39 11.86
CA GLY A 993 -11.01 7.01 12.61
C GLY A 993 -9.79 7.87 12.25
N ALA A 994 -10.01 9.14 11.90
CA ALA A 994 -8.97 10.09 11.52
C ALA A 994 -8.19 10.63 12.73
N LEU A 995 -8.83 10.75 13.90
CA LEU A 995 -8.19 11.32 15.10
C LEU A 995 -7.22 10.33 15.79
N PRO A 996 -6.10 10.81 16.37
CA PRO A 996 -5.20 9.97 17.17
C PRO A 996 -5.86 9.43 18.45
N LYS A 997 -5.49 8.21 18.86
CA LYS A 997 -6.02 7.58 20.10
C LYS A 997 -5.71 8.37 21.37
N GLN A 998 -4.55 9.03 21.43
CA GLN A 998 -4.19 9.85 22.58
C GLN A 998 -5.09 11.08 22.69
N THR A 999 -5.39 11.75 21.57
CA THR A 999 -6.33 12.86 21.50
C THR A 999 -7.72 12.47 22.00
N THR A 1000 -8.25 11.33 21.52
CA THR A 1000 -9.59 10.86 21.92
C THR A 1000 -9.63 10.47 23.41
N LYS A 1001 -8.56 9.86 23.92
CA LYS A 1001 -8.41 9.53 25.35
C LYS A 1001 -8.39 10.78 26.24
N THR A 1002 -7.64 11.81 25.85
CA THR A 1002 -7.54 13.07 26.60
C THR A 1002 -8.90 13.79 26.62
N LEU A 1003 -9.57 13.89 25.47
CA LEU A 1003 -10.90 14.49 25.37
C LEU A 1003 -11.93 13.78 26.26
N VAL A 1004 -11.98 12.44 26.23
CA VAL A 1004 -12.89 11.68 27.11
C VAL A 1004 -12.63 11.99 28.59
N LYS A 1005 -11.36 12.12 29.00
CA LYS A 1005 -10.99 12.46 30.38
C LYS A 1005 -11.45 13.86 30.77
N GLU A 1006 -11.29 14.84 29.88
CA GLU A 1006 -11.70 16.23 30.13
C GLU A 1006 -13.22 16.43 30.16
N ILE A 1007 -13.96 15.63 29.40
CA ILE A 1007 -15.43 15.78 29.26
C ILE A 1007 -16.20 14.91 30.27
N LYS A 1008 -15.56 13.93 30.93
CA LYS A 1008 -16.20 12.88 31.73
C LYS A 1008 -17.26 13.34 32.75
N ASN A 1009 -17.14 14.57 33.26
CA ASN A 1009 -18.06 15.15 34.26
C ASN A 1009 -18.62 16.53 33.83
N GLU A 1010 -18.51 16.89 32.55
CA GLU A 1010 -19.03 18.17 32.03
C GLU A 1010 -20.35 17.92 31.31
N ASN A 1011 -21.39 18.67 31.70
CA ASN A 1011 -22.74 18.53 31.14
C ASN A 1011 -23.16 19.76 30.32
N ASN A 1012 -22.39 20.85 30.34
CA ASN A 1012 -22.70 22.06 29.59
C ASN A 1012 -22.26 21.90 28.11
N PRO A 1013 -23.18 21.92 27.13
CA PRO A 1013 -22.86 21.75 25.71
C PRO A 1013 -21.80 22.72 25.17
N LEU A 1014 -21.81 23.98 25.59
CA LEU A 1014 -20.84 25.00 25.15
C LEU A 1014 -19.44 24.73 25.70
N LYS A 1015 -19.34 24.27 26.95
CA LYS A 1015 -18.04 23.89 27.54
C LYS A 1015 -17.48 22.64 26.86
N ILE A 1016 -18.34 21.66 26.54
CA ILE A 1016 -17.92 20.46 25.81
C ILE A 1016 -17.40 20.85 24.41
N LEU A 1017 -18.12 21.71 23.69
CA LEU A 1017 -17.67 22.25 22.41
C LEU A 1017 -16.32 22.97 22.53
N PHE A 1018 -16.13 23.80 23.55
CA PHE A 1018 -14.86 24.47 23.81
C PHE A 1018 -13.72 23.47 24.03
N LYS A 1019 -13.98 22.36 24.75
CA LYS A 1019 -13.00 21.28 24.92
C LYS A 1019 -12.64 20.60 23.60
N PHE A 1020 -13.61 20.36 22.72
CA PHE A 1020 -13.31 19.85 21.37
C PHE A 1020 -12.49 20.85 20.54
N LYS A 1021 -12.82 22.15 20.58
CA LYS A 1021 -12.07 23.20 19.87
C LYS A 1021 -10.64 23.37 20.39
N GLN A 1022 -10.42 23.18 21.69
CA GLN A 1022 -9.11 23.25 22.31
C GLN A 1022 -8.27 21.99 22.06
N GLY A 1023 -8.91 20.81 22.08
CA GLY A 1023 -8.22 19.52 22.02
C GLY A 1023 -8.05 18.93 20.62
N ILE A 1024 -8.72 19.45 19.59
CA ILE A 1024 -8.58 18.95 18.20
C ILE A 1024 -7.96 20.03 17.31
N PRO A 1025 -6.69 19.85 16.88
CA PRO A 1025 -6.07 20.70 15.87
C PRO A 1025 -6.89 20.78 14.57
N ARG A 1026 -7.03 21.99 14.01
CA ARG A 1026 -7.86 22.25 12.82
C ARG A 1026 -7.42 21.48 11.58
N ASN A 1027 -6.14 21.19 11.47
CA ASN A 1027 -5.56 20.46 10.33
C ASN A 1027 -6.06 19.01 10.23
N PHE A 1028 -6.59 18.40 11.28
CA PHE A 1028 -7.24 17.09 11.19
C PHE A 1028 -8.56 17.11 10.39
N PHE A 1029 -9.11 18.30 10.10
CA PHE A 1029 -10.28 18.45 9.24
C PHE A 1029 -9.93 18.68 7.77
N ALA A 1030 -8.63 18.76 7.42
CA ALA A 1030 -8.22 18.80 6.02
C ALA A 1030 -8.59 17.48 5.34
N GLU A 1031 -9.06 17.56 4.10
CA GLU A 1031 -9.25 16.38 3.26
C GLU A 1031 -7.90 15.69 3.03
N GLY A 1032 -7.89 14.36 3.08
CA GLY A 1032 -6.68 13.60 2.82
C GLY A 1032 -6.20 13.84 1.39
N PHE A 1033 -4.88 13.88 1.17
CA PHE A 1033 -4.31 14.07 -0.17
C PHE A 1033 -4.87 13.05 -1.20
N ALA A 1034 -5.21 11.85 -0.75
CA ALA A 1034 -5.77 10.76 -1.55
C ALA A 1034 -7.31 10.76 -1.66
N ASP A 1035 -8.02 11.63 -0.93
CA ASP A 1035 -9.50 11.72 -0.96
C ASP A 1035 -10.04 12.38 -2.25
N ASN A 1036 -9.24 12.41 -3.32
CA ASN A 1036 -9.55 13.13 -4.56
C ASN A 1036 -10.90 12.64 -5.15
N PRO A 1037 -11.92 13.51 -5.29
CA PRO A 1037 -13.26 13.14 -5.71
C PRO A 1037 -13.35 12.53 -7.13
N TYR A 1038 -12.28 12.63 -7.92
CA TYR A 1038 -12.19 12.04 -9.26
C TYR A 1038 -12.31 10.49 -9.27
N TYR A 1039 -11.92 9.81 -8.19
CA TYR A 1039 -11.94 8.34 -8.13
C TYR A 1039 -13.34 7.74 -7.92
N ASN A 1040 -14.25 8.49 -7.29
CA ASN A 1040 -15.60 8.01 -6.99
C ASN A 1040 -16.56 8.16 -8.18
N THR A 1041 -16.29 9.07 -9.11
CA THR A 1041 -17.17 9.45 -10.22
C THR A 1041 -16.91 8.69 -11.53
N ALA A 1042 -15.77 8.00 -11.66
CA ALA A 1042 -15.46 7.23 -12.86
C ALA A 1042 -16.44 6.06 -13.09
N PRO A 1043 -16.83 5.76 -14.34
CA PRO A 1043 -17.72 4.64 -14.65
C PRO A 1043 -17.05 3.30 -14.36
N ARG A 1044 -17.86 2.27 -14.09
CA ARG A 1044 -17.41 0.88 -13.97
C ARG A 1044 -17.25 0.30 -15.37
N GLU A 1045 -16.06 -0.17 -15.69
CA GLU A 1045 -15.71 -0.67 -17.01
C GLU A 1045 -15.29 -2.14 -16.95
N VAL A 1046 -15.78 -2.93 -17.90
CA VAL A 1046 -15.25 -4.27 -18.20
C VAL A 1046 -14.18 -4.11 -19.28
N ILE A 1047 -12.96 -4.52 -18.98
CA ILE A 1047 -11.84 -4.39 -19.93
C ILE A 1047 -11.77 -5.63 -20.81
N LEU A 1048 -11.77 -6.81 -20.20
CA LEU A 1048 -11.73 -8.09 -20.90
C LEU A 1048 -12.27 -9.23 -20.05
N SER A 1049 -12.65 -10.33 -20.73
CA SER A 1049 -13.10 -11.57 -20.10
C SER A 1049 -12.59 -12.80 -20.86
N GLU A 1050 -11.99 -13.77 -20.15
CA GLU A 1050 -11.60 -15.05 -20.73
C GLU A 1050 -12.45 -16.18 -20.15
N TYR A 1051 -13.05 -16.99 -21.02
CA TYR A 1051 -13.79 -18.19 -20.65
C TYR A 1051 -12.86 -19.40 -20.61
N LEU A 1052 -12.91 -20.16 -19.52
CA LEU A 1052 -12.10 -21.35 -19.28
C LEU A 1052 -12.98 -22.60 -19.39
N THR A 1053 -12.60 -23.51 -20.27
CA THR A 1053 -13.28 -24.80 -20.48
C THR A 1053 -12.39 -25.98 -20.10
N GLU A 1054 -12.98 -27.08 -19.62
CA GLU A 1054 -12.31 -28.37 -19.58
C GLU A 1054 -12.40 -29.06 -20.94
N ARG A 1055 -11.42 -29.94 -21.24
CA ARG A 1055 -11.29 -30.62 -22.53
C ARG A 1055 -12.16 -31.85 -22.65
#